data_AF-A0A351NX35-F1
#
_entry.id   AF-A0A351NX35-F1
#
_cell.length_a   1.000
_cell.length_b   1.000
_cell.length_c   1.000
_cell.angle_alpha   90.00
_cell.angle_beta   90.00
_cell.angle_gamma   90.00
#
_symmetry.space_group_name_H-M   'P 1'
#
loop_
_entity.id
_entity.type
_entity.pdbx_description
1 polymer ?
#
loop_
_entity_poly.entity_id
_entity_poly.type
_entity_poly.pdbx_seq_one_letter_code
_entity_poly.pdbx_strand_id
1 'polypeptide(L)'
;KDGFIRSYAPGSGVIGEKFLGGADGIRDVAVSADGRFAFIADYAAGLKILDLSEASKPIVISEYDITGGQLYGLTLTKDANIVFVASVNYGVLSFDVSDPSKPVLLSQMIREGSAYPLSMVLSEDEMTLYVAAYTNVLIVDVSSPDNLSLVQSVNTNKYAFDVVVSEASNALYLATGETIQSYSIEDSRNAVFLAEIDSLGLSRSLRLSPDEQTLFIANGSEGMRSANVTNPSMPELMGGVNTDGFMFGLAMSGDGSRVFGSVNSGQLVTINTEDPLNPVAIRSVASVRDPWRLTSDFSGEFVYAADGYTGFKMIDIAHRDISEGEEISVNITYSHTGSTLNSDSFTYSVNDGRDTSLAALVTINFIDDEDRDGVKDSIDNCPTQVNPNQEDFDQDGLGDVCDADDDNDGVPDADDAFPFDPSETSDSDGDGVGDNADWAPNDSSESADSDGDGVGDNEDQLPNDASESVDTDQDGIGNNADTDDDNDGVADGDDAFPLDDRYAADSDNDGMPDIWETQFGLDPNDPADAGLDTDGDGVTNLAEFLAGTPPSGSLDIDGNGEYDALTDGLLLLRGMFGLTGAALVEGTIGDNALYSSSDQILAQIARLDNLIDVDGNGEIDALTDGLVTLRYLFGLRGDVLIEDVIGFGATRTSAAQIEAHLASLSP
;
A
#
# COMPACT_ATOMS: atom_id res chain seq x y z
N LYS A 1 11.62 9.71 -26.99
CA LYS A 1 10.23 9.51 -27.43
C LYS A 1 10.02 8.28 -28.32
N ASP A 2 11.06 7.51 -28.67
CA ASP A 2 10.94 6.10 -29.11
C ASP A 2 12.08 5.25 -28.49
N GLY A 3 12.37 5.46 -27.22
CA GLY A 3 13.45 4.76 -26.51
C GLY A 3 12.98 4.34 -25.12
N PHE A 4 13.23 3.09 -24.76
CA PHE A 4 13.03 2.57 -23.42
C PHE A 4 14.17 3.04 -22.52
N ILE A 5 13.85 3.61 -21.36
CA ILE A 5 14.84 3.86 -20.32
C ILE A 5 15.05 2.53 -19.60
N ARG A 6 16.31 2.10 -19.57
CA ARG A 6 16.71 0.84 -18.95
C ARG A 6 17.63 1.18 -17.79
N SER A 7 17.52 0.43 -16.71
CA SER A 7 18.49 0.49 -15.62
C SER A 7 19.06 -0.89 -15.35
N TYR A 8 20.30 -0.86 -14.88
CA TYR A 8 20.97 -2.01 -14.30
C TYR A 8 21.29 -1.69 -12.84
N ALA A 9 21.46 -2.72 -12.02
CA ALA A 9 21.87 -2.55 -10.62
C ALA A 9 23.08 -1.59 -10.52
N PRO A 10 23.02 -0.54 -9.66
CA PRO A 10 24.08 0.43 -9.53
C PRO A 10 25.37 -0.21 -8.97
N GLY A 11 26.52 0.39 -9.29
CA GLY A 11 27.82 -0.10 -8.83
C GLY A 11 28.24 -1.41 -9.48
N SER A 12 28.95 -2.27 -8.74
CA SER A 12 29.43 -3.57 -9.23
C SER A 12 28.32 -4.63 -9.35
N GLY A 13 27.12 -4.37 -8.83
CA GLY A 13 26.07 -5.39 -8.72
C GLY A 13 26.42 -6.59 -7.84
N VAL A 14 27.60 -6.62 -7.19
CA VAL A 14 27.97 -7.73 -6.30
C VAL A 14 27.06 -7.68 -5.08
N ILE A 15 26.09 -8.58 -5.02
CA ILE A 15 25.14 -8.67 -3.91
C ILE A 15 25.60 -9.65 -2.85
N GLY A 16 26.42 -10.64 -3.22
CA GLY A 16 26.98 -11.63 -2.31
C GLY A 16 28.38 -12.06 -2.71
N GLU A 17 29.26 -12.23 -1.74
CA GLU A 17 30.60 -12.78 -1.98
C GLU A 17 31.06 -13.69 -0.85
N LYS A 18 31.89 -14.68 -1.20
CA LYS A 18 32.55 -15.54 -0.24
C LYS A 18 34.01 -15.68 -0.59
N PHE A 19 34.85 -15.23 0.34
CA PHE A 19 36.28 -15.47 0.24
C PHE A 19 36.61 -16.95 0.46
N LEU A 20 37.20 -17.57 -0.57
CA LEU A 20 37.54 -19.01 -0.57
C LEU A 20 39.05 -19.29 -0.67
N GLY A 21 39.91 -18.27 -0.64
CA GLY A 21 41.37 -18.41 -0.69
C GLY A 21 42.01 -17.54 -1.78
N GLY A 22 43.16 -16.92 -1.46
CA GLY A 22 43.68 -15.75 -2.19
C GLY A 22 44.90 -15.98 -3.09
N ALA A 23 45.01 -17.13 -3.77
CA ALA A 23 46.01 -17.32 -4.83
C ALA A 23 45.61 -18.52 -5.70
N ASP A 24 45.01 -18.24 -6.86
CA ASP A 24 44.70 -19.25 -7.90
C ASP A 24 43.76 -20.38 -7.42
N GLY A 25 42.72 -20.01 -6.67
CA GLY A 25 41.89 -20.96 -5.91
C GLY A 25 40.68 -21.50 -6.66
N ILE A 26 39.85 -20.66 -7.27
CA ILE A 26 38.56 -21.10 -7.84
C ILE A 26 38.58 -21.10 -9.37
N ARG A 27 38.21 -22.23 -9.98
CA ARG A 27 38.21 -22.39 -11.45
C ARG A 27 36.82 -22.46 -12.05
N ASP A 28 35.85 -23.02 -11.34
CA ASP A 28 34.50 -23.18 -11.87
C ASP A 28 33.42 -23.13 -10.79
N VAL A 29 32.23 -22.77 -11.23
CA VAL A 29 31.02 -22.65 -10.43
C VAL A 29 29.82 -23.16 -11.22
N ALA A 30 29.03 -24.03 -10.59
CA ALA A 30 27.69 -24.36 -11.04
C ALA A 30 26.71 -24.10 -9.90
N VAL A 31 25.46 -23.83 -10.26
CA VAL A 31 24.41 -23.50 -9.31
C VAL A 31 23.22 -24.42 -9.56
N SER A 32 22.56 -24.87 -8.50
CA SER A 32 21.32 -25.64 -8.60
C SER A 32 20.25 -24.83 -9.33
N ALA A 33 19.32 -25.51 -10.02
CA ALA A 33 18.30 -24.84 -10.82
C ALA A 33 17.39 -23.87 -10.02
N ASP A 34 17.24 -24.11 -8.72
CA ASP A 34 16.52 -23.25 -7.78
C ASP A 34 17.35 -22.09 -7.21
N GLY A 35 18.62 -21.96 -7.61
CA GLY A 35 19.53 -20.91 -7.16
C GLY A 35 20.04 -21.07 -5.73
N ARG A 36 19.68 -22.16 -5.02
CA ARG A 36 19.94 -22.30 -3.57
C ARG A 36 21.33 -22.77 -3.21
N PHE A 37 21.99 -23.55 -4.07
CA PHE A 37 23.31 -24.09 -3.79
C PHE A 37 24.29 -23.79 -4.92
N ALA A 38 25.50 -23.34 -4.55
CA ALA A 38 26.63 -23.22 -5.47
C ALA A 38 27.67 -24.31 -5.20
N PHE A 39 28.11 -24.95 -6.27
CA PHE A 39 29.14 -25.98 -6.28
C PHE A 39 30.39 -25.40 -6.90
N ILE A 40 31.50 -25.48 -6.20
CA ILE A 40 32.73 -24.76 -6.51
C ILE A 40 33.88 -25.73 -6.73
N ALA A 41 34.53 -25.62 -7.88
CA ALA A 41 35.78 -26.29 -8.17
C ALA A 41 36.94 -25.44 -7.64
N ASP A 42 37.44 -25.78 -6.45
CA ASP A 42 38.68 -25.23 -5.93
C ASP A 42 39.86 -26.02 -6.51
N TYR A 43 40.72 -25.32 -7.26
CA TYR A 43 41.92 -25.81 -7.91
C TYR A 43 42.78 -26.64 -6.96
N ALA A 44 43.03 -26.17 -5.74
CA ALA A 44 43.98 -26.83 -4.84
C ALA A 44 43.30 -27.67 -3.74
N ALA A 45 42.11 -27.24 -3.28
CA ALA A 45 41.46 -27.83 -2.11
C ALA A 45 40.38 -28.87 -2.44
N GLY A 46 39.77 -28.83 -3.63
CA GLY A 46 38.73 -29.78 -4.02
C GLY A 46 37.34 -29.16 -4.17
N LEU A 47 36.29 -29.95 -3.88
CA LEU A 47 34.90 -29.53 -4.07
C LEU A 47 34.41 -28.77 -2.83
N LYS A 48 33.86 -27.57 -3.01
CA LYS A 48 33.17 -26.82 -1.96
C LYS A 48 31.72 -26.60 -2.35
N ILE A 49 30.81 -26.67 -1.37
CA ILE A 49 29.37 -26.43 -1.57
C ILE A 49 28.93 -25.29 -0.66
N LEU A 50 28.29 -24.29 -1.26
CA LEU A 50 27.79 -23.10 -0.61
C LEU A 50 26.26 -23.10 -0.60
N ASP A 51 25.68 -22.70 0.52
CA ASP A 51 24.27 -22.32 0.64
C ASP A 51 24.12 -20.84 0.32
N LEU A 52 23.18 -20.56 -0.60
CA LEU A 52 22.85 -19.24 -1.13
C LEU A 52 21.45 -18.77 -0.69
N SER A 53 20.82 -19.44 0.29
CA SER A 53 19.49 -19.08 0.80
C SER A 53 19.43 -17.63 1.30
N GLU A 54 20.55 -17.09 1.80
CA GLU A 54 20.76 -15.65 2.00
C GLU A 54 21.78 -15.14 0.96
N ALA A 55 21.29 -14.57 -0.14
CA ALA A 55 22.13 -14.15 -1.27
C ALA A 55 23.30 -13.23 -0.86
N SER A 56 23.07 -12.33 0.09
CA SER A 56 24.09 -11.40 0.59
C SER A 56 25.15 -12.02 1.48
N LYS A 57 24.93 -13.26 1.91
CA LYS A 57 25.81 -13.97 2.82
C LYS A 57 25.95 -15.44 2.42
N PRO A 58 26.65 -15.75 1.33
CA PRO A 58 26.92 -17.15 0.96
C PRO A 58 27.71 -17.87 2.06
N ILE A 59 27.26 -19.07 2.44
CA ILE A 59 27.87 -19.86 3.51
C ILE A 59 28.41 -21.17 2.93
N VAL A 60 29.66 -21.52 3.20
CA VAL A 60 30.18 -22.86 2.90
C VAL A 60 29.55 -23.84 3.88
N ILE A 61 28.78 -24.80 3.37
CA ILE A 61 28.08 -25.81 4.19
C ILE A 61 28.80 -27.16 4.19
N SER A 62 29.59 -27.44 3.16
CA SER A 62 30.41 -28.64 3.10
C SER A 62 31.61 -28.46 2.18
N GLU A 63 32.63 -29.29 2.41
CA GLU A 63 33.82 -29.39 1.57
C GLU A 63 34.20 -30.86 1.45
N TYR A 64 34.62 -31.27 0.26
CA TYR A 64 35.25 -32.56 0.01
C TYR A 64 36.67 -32.32 -0.48
N ASP A 65 37.64 -32.74 0.34
CA ASP A 65 39.06 -32.50 0.08
C ASP A 65 39.57 -33.41 -1.07
N ILE A 66 40.10 -32.78 -2.11
CA ILE A 66 40.69 -33.46 -3.29
C ILE A 66 42.12 -32.92 -3.49
N THR A 67 42.88 -32.88 -2.41
CA THR A 67 44.28 -32.44 -2.41
C THR A 67 45.09 -33.14 -3.52
N GLY A 68 45.81 -32.33 -4.30
CA GLY A 68 46.63 -32.81 -5.42
C GLY A 68 45.83 -33.19 -6.67
N GLY A 69 44.54 -32.88 -6.73
CA GLY A 69 43.66 -33.14 -7.87
C GLY A 69 43.70 -32.09 -8.99
N GLN A 70 43.97 -30.82 -8.68
CA GLN A 70 43.85 -29.70 -9.64
C GLN A 70 42.51 -29.69 -10.39
N LEU A 71 41.48 -29.15 -9.74
CA LEU A 71 40.14 -29.07 -10.34
C LEU A 71 40.03 -27.92 -11.34
N TYR A 72 39.28 -28.13 -12.42
CA TYR A 72 39.09 -27.11 -13.46
C TYR A 72 37.63 -26.82 -13.78
N GLY A 73 36.84 -27.84 -14.09
CA GLY A 73 35.45 -27.70 -14.50
C GLY A 73 34.55 -28.63 -13.70
N LEU A 74 33.27 -28.29 -13.61
CA LEU A 74 32.26 -29.16 -13.04
C LEU A 74 30.93 -29.02 -13.78
N THR A 75 30.06 -30.02 -13.64
CA THR A 75 28.70 -29.98 -14.16
C THR A 75 27.76 -30.75 -13.25
N LEU A 76 26.48 -30.38 -13.26
CA LEU A 76 25.45 -30.92 -12.37
C LEU A 76 24.37 -31.62 -13.20
N THR A 77 23.79 -32.66 -12.62
CA THR A 77 22.49 -33.15 -13.10
C THR A 77 21.40 -32.10 -12.87
N LYS A 78 20.32 -32.16 -13.64
CA LYS A 78 19.17 -31.23 -13.62
C LYS A 78 18.52 -31.15 -12.23
N ASP A 79 18.51 -32.26 -11.50
CA ASP A 79 18.01 -32.35 -10.12
C ASP A 79 19.04 -31.92 -9.06
N ALA A 80 20.27 -31.59 -9.48
CA ALA A 80 21.42 -31.26 -8.65
C ALA A 80 21.78 -32.33 -7.60
N ASN A 81 21.41 -33.60 -7.83
CA ASN A 81 21.76 -34.71 -6.94
C ASN A 81 23.16 -35.27 -7.23
N ILE A 82 23.68 -35.09 -8.45
CA ILE A 82 25.01 -35.57 -8.83
C ILE A 82 25.83 -34.40 -9.37
N VAL A 83 27.08 -34.31 -8.93
CA VAL A 83 28.09 -33.41 -9.52
C VAL A 83 29.24 -34.21 -10.11
N PHE A 84 29.59 -33.87 -11.36
CA PHE A 84 30.79 -34.37 -12.02
C PHE A 84 31.87 -33.31 -11.98
N VAL A 85 33.10 -33.72 -11.71
CA VAL A 85 34.23 -32.80 -11.49
C VAL A 85 35.42 -33.23 -12.35
N ALA A 86 35.95 -32.29 -13.14
CA ALA A 86 37.19 -32.44 -13.89
C ALA A 86 38.40 -32.20 -12.99
N SER A 87 39.25 -33.22 -12.87
CA SER A 87 40.51 -33.20 -12.17
C SER A 87 41.65 -33.54 -13.12
N VAL A 88 42.68 -32.68 -13.17
CA VAL A 88 43.89 -32.93 -13.97
C VAL A 88 44.60 -34.19 -13.53
N ASN A 89 44.64 -34.52 -12.24
CA ASN A 89 45.38 -35.70 -11.78
C ASN A 89 44.51 -36.95 -11.59
N TYR A 90 43.23 -36.78 -11.24
CA TYR A 90 42.33 -37.89 -10.92
C TYR A 90 41.35 -38.23 -12.03
N GLY A 91 41.27 -37.43 -13.10
CA GLY A 91 40.38 -37.64 -14.23
C GLY A 91 38.99 -37.07 -13.96
N VAL A 92 37.93 -37.85 -14.22
CA VAL A 92 36.55 -37.42 -13.93
C VAL A 92 36.08 -38.08 -12.64
N LEU A 93 35.61 -37.28 -11.70
CA LEU A 93 35.04 -37.72 -10.42
C LEU A 93 33.54 -37.47 -10.43
N SER A 94 32.76 -38.36 -9.83
CA SER A 94 31.32 -38.17 -9.59
C SER A 94 31.01 -38.21 -8.10
N PHE A 95 30.14 -37.32 -7.65
CA PHE A 95 29.71 -37.26 -6.25
C PHE A 95 28.19 -37.26 -6.16
N ASP A 96 27.65 -38.00 -5.19
CA ASP A 96 26.30 -37.82 -4.69
C ASP A 96 26.29 -36.61 -3.76
N VAL A 97 25.47 -35.64 -4.13
CA VAL A 97 25.25 -34.37 -3.44
C VAL A 97 23.76 -34.12 -3.16
N SER A 98 22.94 -35.18 -3.18
CA SER A 98 21.52 -35.12 -2.80
C SER A 98 21.31 -34.59 -1.37
N ASP A 99 22.29 -34.81 -0.48
CA ASP A 99 22.50 -34.02 0.74
C ASP A 99 23.73 -33.10 0.53
N PRO A 100 23.53 -31.81 0.17
CA PRO A 100 24.63 -30.88 -0.09
C PRO A 100 25.56 -30.64 1.10
N SER A 101 25.13 -30.99 2.33
CA SER A 101 25.97 -30.89 3.52
C SER A 101 26.96 -32.07 3.67
N LYS A 102 26.78 -33.14 2.88
CA LYS A 102 27.54 -34.39 2.97
C LYS A 102 27.80 -35.00 1.58
N PRO A 103 28.65 -34.38 0.76
CA PRO A 103 29.03 -34.95 -0.53
C PRO A 103 29.69 -36.33 -0.36
N VAL A 104 29.30 -37.30 -1.19
CA VAL A 104 29.85 -38.66 -1.19
C VAL A 104 30.45 -38.97 -2.56
N LEU A 105 31.75 -39.27 -2.60
CA LEU A 105 32.42 -39.74 -3.82
C LEU A 105 31.82 -41.09 -4.25
N LEU A 106 31.30 -41.15 -5.47
CA LEU A 106 30.70 -42.36 -6.06
C LEU A 106 31.70 -43.13 -6.92
N SER A 107 32.35 -42.44 -7.86
CA SER A 107 33.25 -43.07 -8.82
C SER A 107 34.37 -42.13 -9.27
N GLN A 108 35.46 -42.74 -9.72
CA GLN A 108 36.60 -42.08 -10.34
C GLN A 108 36.93 -42.78 -11.66
N MET A 109 36.90 -42.03 -12.75
CA MET A 109 37.47 -42.45 -14.01
C MET A 109 38.84 -41.81 -14.20
N ILE A 110 39.87 -42.65 -14.20
CA ILE A 110 41.25 -42.21 -14.40
C ILE A 110 41.44 -41.80 -15.86
N ARG A 111 42.01 -40.61 -16.07
CA ARG A 111 42.35 -40.10 -17.41
C ARG A 111 43.42 -40.96 -18.11
N GLU A 112 43.39 -40.96 -19.44
CA GLU A 112 44.42 -41.59 -20.26
C GLU A 112 45.49 -40.58 -20.71
N GLY A 113 46.78 -40.89 -20.51
CA GLY A 113 47.88 -40.20 -21.18
C GLY A 113 47.97 -38.69 -20.92
N SER A 114 47.72 -37.86 -21.94
CA SER A 114 47.73 -36.38 -21.87
C SER A 114 46.33 -35.76 -21.91
N ALA A 115 45.27 -36.57 -21.78
CA ALA A 115 43.89 -36.09 -21.78
C ALA A 115 43.53 -35.50 -20.41
N TYR A 116 43.94 -34.27 -20.13
CA TYR A 116 43.64 -33.59 -18.86
C TYR A 116 42.24 -32.96 -18.92
N PRO A 117 41.24 -33.45 -18.18
CA PRO A 117 39.89 -32.87 -18.19
C PRO A 117 39.90 -31.41 -17.73
N LEU A 118 39.30 -30.51 -18.52
CA LEU A 118 39.23 -29.07 -18.23
C LEU A 118 37.79 -28.56 -18.13
N SER A 119 36.91 -29.01 -19.02
CA SER A 119 35.49 -28.65 -19.06
C SER A 119 34.67 -29.85 -19.49
N MET A 120 33.39 -29.87 -19.11
CA MET A 120 32.50 -30.97 -19.43
C MET A 120 31.05 -30.51 -19.51
N VAL A 121 30.27 -31.23 -20.30
CA VAL A 121 28.83 -31.00 -20.47
C VAL A 121 28.10 -32.33 -20.56
N LEU A 122 26.95 -32.43 -19.90
CA LEU A 122 26.05 -33.58 -19.98
C LEU A 122 25.20 -33.51 -21.25
N SER A 123 24.87 -34.67 -21.82
CA SER A 123 23.80 -34.79 -22.81
C SER A 123 22.44 -34.46 -22.19
N GLU A 124 21.46 -34.13 -23.02
CA GLU A 124 20.12 -33.78 -22.53
C GLU A 124 19.45 -34.91 -21.72
N ASP A 125 19.73 -36.17 -22.06
CA ASP A 125 19.24 -37.35 -21.35
C ASP A 125 20.05 -37.72 -20.10
N GLU A 126 21.12 -36.97 -19.80
CA GLU A 126 22.03 -37.15 -18.66
C GLU A 126 22.72 -38.53 -18.61
N MET A 127 22.80 -39.23 -19.75
CA MET A 127 23.45 -40.55 -19.85
C MET A 127 24.88 -40.47 -20.36
N THR A 128 25.26 -39.37 -21.02
CA THR A 128 26.58 -39.19 -21.63
C THR A 128 27.20 -37.89 -21.15
N LEU A 129 28.50 -37.93 -20.86
CA LEU A 129 29.29 -36.77 -20.51
C LEU A 129 30.37 -36.55 -21.58
N TYR A 130 30.34 -35.38 -22.20
CA TYR A 130 31.33 -34.92 -23.17
C TYR A 130 32.36 -34.04 -22.47
N VAL A 131 33.64 -34.40 -22.58
CA VAL A 131 34.71 -33.78 -21.79
C VAL A 131 35.77 -33.19 -22.72
N ALA A 132 35.96 -31.86 -22.66
CA ALA A 132 37.14 -31.21 -23.22
C ALA A 132 38.34 -31.53 -22.33
N ALA A 133 39.30 -32.30 -22.86
CA ALA A 133 40.39 -32.87 -22.11
C ALA A 133 41.76 -32.55 -22.74
N TYR A 134 42.14 -31.29 -22.75
CA TYR A 134 43.41 -30.81 -23.32
C TYR A 134 43.58 -31.21 -24.79
N THR A 135 44.39 -32.21 -25.14
CA THR A 135 44.56 -32.66 -26.54
C THR A 135 43.47 -33.62 -27.03
N ASN A 136 42.41 -33.81 -26.26
CA ASN A 136 41.40 -34.81 -26.50
C ASN A 136 39.99 -34.28 -26.22
N VAL A 137 39.00 -34.90 -26.85
CA VAL A 137 37.62 -34.94 -26.35
C VAL A 137 37.31 -36.36 -25.92
N LEU A 138 36.74 -36.50 -24.72
CA LEU A 138 36.35 -37.79 -24.16
C LEU A 138 34.83 -37.92 -24.17
N ILE A 139 34.34 -39.11 -24.50
CA ILE A 139 32.94 -39.48 -24.36
C ILE A 139 32.86 -40.50 -23.25
N VAL A 140 32.03 -40.20 -22.25
CA VAL A 140 31.94 -40.94 -21.01
C VAL A 140 30.50 -41.37 -20.80
N ASP A 141 30.30 -42.66 -20.53
CA ASP A 141 29.01 -43.18 -20.11
C ASP A 141 28.84 -42.89 -18.61
N VAL A 142 27.79 -42.13 -18.30
CA VAL A 142 27.43 -41.72 -16.95
C VAL A 142 26.04 -42.19 -16.54
N SER A 143 25.46 -43.13 -17.30
CA SER A 143 24.16 -43.75 -16.98
C SER A 143 24.10 -44.42 -15.60
N SER A 144 25.27 -44.72 -15.02
CA SER A 144 25.44 -45.13 -13.63
C SER A 144 26.57 -44.28 -13.02
N PRO A 145 26.23 -43.21 -12.27
CA PRO A 145 27.24 -42.29 -11.72
C PRO A 145 28.25 -42.94 -10.76
N ASP A 146 27.95 -44.11 -10.21
CA ASP A 146 28.84 -44.94 -9.38
C ASP A 146 29.78 -45.86 -10.19
N ASN A 147 29.66 -45.86 -11.53
CA ASN A 147 30.52 -46.64 -12.41
C ASN A 147 30.73 -45.95 -13.76
N LEU A 148 31.50 -44.86 -13.73
CA LEU A 148 31.84 -44.09 -14.94
C LEU A 148 32.70 -44.94 -15.89
N SER A 149 32.39 -44.91 -17.18
CA SER A 149 33.20 -45.63 -18.18
C SER A 149 33.55 -44.78 -19.39
N LEU A 150 34.82 -44.79 -19.77
CA LEU A 150 35.29 -44.15 -20.99
C LEU A 150 34.81 -44.94 -22.20
N VAL A 151 34.03 -44.30 -23.06
CA VAL A 151 33.49 -44.89 -24.29
C VAL A 151 34.42 -44.62 -25.46
N GLN A 152 34.87 -43.37 -25.58
CA GLN A 152 35.75 -42.95 -26.66
C GLN A 152 36.69 -41.84 -26.19
N SER A 153 37.92 -41.84 -26.74
CA SER A 153 38.87 -40.75 -26.65
C SER A 153 39.31 -40.36 -28.05
N VAL A 154 39.00 -39.12 -28.47
CA VAL A 154 39.34 -38.59 -29.78
C VAL A 154 40.40 -37.51 -29.63
N ASN A 155 41.52 -37.65 -30.34
CA ASN A 155 42.58 -36.64 -30.33
C ASN A 155 42.21 -35.48 -31.26
N THR A 156 42.16 -34.27 -30.71
CA THR A 156 41.77 -33.03 -31.40
C THR A 156 42.95 -32.37 -32.14
N ASN A 157 44.18 -32.82 -31.84
CA ASN A 157 45.46 -32.21 -32.21
C ASN A 157 45.65 -30.75 -31.73
N LYS A 158 44.74 -30.25 -30.88
CA LYS A 158 44.71 -28.88 -30.37
C LYS A 158 44.25 -28.86 -28.91
N TYR A 159 44.47 -27.75 -28.19
CA TYR A 159 44.04 -27.66 -26.79
C TYR A 159 42.57 -27.30 -26.69
N ALA A 160 41.73 -28.29 -26.36
CA ALA A 160 40.32 -28.15 -26.04
C ALA A 160 40.15 -27.58 -24.63
N PHE A 161 39.67 -26.34 -24.54
CA PHE A 161 39.44 -25.60 -23.29
C PHE A 161 37.99 -25.66 -22.81
N ASP A 162 37.03 -25.75 -23.73
CA ASP A 162 35.61 -25.80 -23.42
C ASP A 162 34.86 -26.65 -24.44
N VAL A 163 33.71 -27.16 -24.02
CA VAL A 163 32.83 -28.00 -24.84
C VAL A 163 31.37 -27.60 -24.62
N VAL A 164 30.61 -27.55 -25.71
CA VAL A 164 29.15 -27.46 -25.70
C VAL A 164 28.57 -28.49 -26.66
N VAL A 165 27.35 -28.94 -26.37
CA VAL A 165 26.63 -29.94 -27.18
C VAL A 165 25.34 -29.31 -27.71
N SER A 166 25.05 -29.56 -28.99
CA SER A 166 23.77 -29.28 -29.62
C SER A 166 23.10 -30.60 -29.94
N GLU A 167 21.98 -30.85 -29.28
CA GLU A 167 21.11 -32.00 -29.55
C GLU A 167 20.26 -31.76 -30.80
N ALA A 168 19.95 -30.49 -31.12
CA ALA A 168 19.20 -30.10 -32.32
C ALA A 168 19.94 -30.47 -33.62
N SER A 169 21.26 -30.42 -33.61
CA SER A 169 22.12 -30.73 -34.76
C SER A 169 22.97 -31.99 -34.58
N ASN A 170 22.78 -32.72 -33.48
CA ASN A 170 23.60 -33.88 -33.07
C ASN A 170 25.10 -33.59 -33.22
N ALA A 171 25.56 -32.48 -32.64
CA ALA A 171 26.95 -32.06 -32.76
C ALA A 171 27.51 -31.53 -31.43
N LEU A 172 28.80 -31.74 -31.20
CA LEU A 172 29.55 -31.05 -30.16
C LEU A 172 30.51 -30.03 -30.78
N TYR A 173 30.77 -28.95 -30.05
CA TYR A 173 31.70 -27.89 -30.44
C TYR A 173 32.76 -27.69 -29.36
N LEU A 174 34.02 -27.59 -29.77
CA LEU A 174 35.17 -27.44 -28.89
C LEU A 174 35.87 -26.12 -29.11
N ALA A 175 36.14 -25.39 -28.03
CA ALA A 175 37.06 -24.25 -28.04
C ALA A 175 38.49 -24.77 -28.06
N THR A 176 39.16 -24.73 -29.21
CA THR A 176 40.45 -25.40 -29.45
C THR A 176 41.63 -24.43 -29.56
N GLY A 177 41.55 -23.28 -28.89
CA GLY A 177 42.53 -22.20 -28.99
C GLY A 177 42.15 -21.26 -30.12
N GLU A 178 42.91 -21.21 -31.21
CA GLU A 178 42.62 -20.28 -32.33
C GLU A 178 41.40 -20.69 -33.17
N THR A 179 40.86 -21.90 -32.96
CA THR A 179 39.77 -22.45 -33.76
C THR A 179 38.65 -23.02 -32.90
N ILE A 180 37.47 -23.14 -33.50
CA ILE A 180 36.41 -24.03 -33.02
C ILE A 180 36.41 -25.28 -33.88
N GLN A 181 36.39 -26.46 -33.26
CA GLN A 181 36.20 -27.73 -33.96
C GLN A 181 34.81 -28.28 -33.66
N SER A 182 34.13 -28.79 -34.68
CA SER A 182 32.84 -29.48 -34.54
C SER A 182 32.98 -30.97 -34.81
N TYR A 183 32.18 -31.77 -34.10
CA TYR A 183 32.13 -33.22 -34.25
C TYR A 183 30.66 -33.66 -34.28
N SER A 184 30.33 -34.59 -35.17
CA SER A 184 29.04 -35.27 -35.19
C SER A 184 28.97 -36.25 -34.03
N ILE A 185 27.83 -36.26 -33.34
CA ILE A 185 27.44 -37.22 -32.31
C ILE A 185 26.08 -37.84 -32.64
N GLU A 186 25.79 -38.03 -33.93
CA GLU A 186 24.62 -38.81 -34.40
C GLU A 186 24.56 -40.20 -33.73
N ASP A 187 25.74 -40.77 -33.46
CA ASP A 187 25.92 -41.76 -32.41
C ASP A 187 26.54 -41.05 -31.20
N SER A 188 25.76 -40.86 -30.13
CA SER A 188 26.19 -40.14 -28.92
C SER A 188 27.43 -40.75 -28.27
N ARG A 189 27.72 -42.02 -28.58
CA ARG A 189 28.88 -42.79 -28.09
C ARG A 189 30.09 -42.73 -29.02
N ASN A 190 30.00 -42.07 -30.16
CA ASN A 190 31.05 -42.00 -31.16
C ASN A 190 31.09 -40.63 -31.88
N ALA A 191 31.95 -39.74 -31.39
CA ALA A 191 32.21 -38.45 -32.00
C ALA A 191 33.07 -38.58 -33.26
N VAL A 192 32.64 -37.93 -34.34
CA VAL A 192 33.33 -37.90 -35.63
C VAL A 192 33.60 -36.47 -36.04
N PHE A 193 34.87 -36.11 -36.30
CA PHE A 193 35.26 -34.77 -36.73
C PHE A 193 34.49 -34.33 -37.99
N LEU A 194 33.94 -33.13 -37.97
CA LEU A 194 33.19 -32.54 -39.08
C LEU A 194 33.94 -31.37 -39.70
N ALA A 195 34.15 -30.30 -38.93
CA ALA A 195 34.70 -29.06 -39.43
C ALA A 195 35.59 -28.35 -38.40
N GLU A 196 36.38 -27.42 -38.91
CA GLU A 196 37.17 -26.50 -38.11
C GLU A 196 36.97 -25.09 -38.68
N ILE A 197 36.70 -24.12 -37.79
CA ILE A 197 36.56 -22.71 -38.14
C ILE A 197 37.56 -21.87 -37.34
N ASP A 198 38.21 -20.93 -38.01
CA ASP A 198 39.03 -19.91 -37.37
C ASP A 198 38.14 -19.01 -36.51
N SER A 199 38.43 -18.91 -35.22
CA SER A 199 37.67 -18.07 -34.29
C SER A 199 38.10 -16.60 -34.35
N LEU A 200 39.19 -16.28 -35.07
CA LEU A 200 39.83 -14.97 -35.17
C LEU A 200 40.45 -14.46 -33.87
N GLY A 201 40.61 -15.32 -32.87
CA GLY A 201 41.17 -15.00 -31.56
C GLY A 201 41.45 -16.26 -30.76
N LEU A 202 41.57 -16.15 -29.43
CA LEU A 202 41.81 -17.32 -28.57
C LEU A 202 40.49 -17.76 -27.92
N SER A 203 39.80 -18.72 -28.53
CA SER A 203 38.61 -19.34 -27.97
C SER A 203 38.89 -20.01 -26.61
N ARG A 204 38.12 -19.61 -25.59
CA ARG A 204 38.26 -20.10 -24.21
C ARG A 204 36.99 -20.67 -23.62
N SER A 205 35.85 -20.06 -23.91
CA SER A 205 34.56 -20.48 -23.40
C SER A 205 33.47 -20.37 -24.47
N LEU A 206 32.51 -21.29 -24.42
CA LEU A 206 31.43 -21.42 -25.40
C LEU A 206 30.06 -21.41 -24.73
N ARG A 207 29.07 -20.80 -25.39
CA ARG A 207 27.64 -20.93 -25.03
C ARG A 207 26.81 -21.07 -26.31
N LEU A 208 25.87 -22.00 -26.33
CA LEU A 208 24.89 -22.12 -27.41
C LEU A 208 23.65 -21.31 -27.03
N SER A 209 23.04 -20.64 -28.01
CA SER A 209 21.71 -20.04 -27.87
C SER A 209 20.66 -21.12 -27.54
N PRO A 210 19.51 -20.75 -26.94
CA PRO A 210 18.47 -21.72 -26.58
C PRO A 210 17.88 -22.49 -27.76
N ASP A 211 17.93 -21.91 -28.96
CA ASP A 211 17.53 -22.58 -30.22
C ASP A 211 18.66 -23.40 -30.85
N GLU A 212 19.83 -23.44 -30.21
CA GLU A 212 21.06 -24.13 -30.58
C GLU A 212 21.62 -23.80 -31.97
N GLN A 213 21.18 -22.70 -32.58
CA GLN A 213 21.61 -22.29 -33.92
C GLN A 213 22.79 -21.31 -33.89
N THR A 214 23.02 -20.64 -32.75
CA THR A 214 24.09 -19.65 -32.58
C THR A 214 25.05 -20.08 -31.48
N LEU A 215 26.34 -20.05 -31.79
CA LEU A 215 27.43 -20.28 -30.85
C LEU A 215 28.09 -18.96 -30.48
N PHE A 216 28.11 -18.63 -29.19
CA PHE A 216 28.85 -17.52 -28.62
C PHE A 216 30.19 -17.99 -28.07
N ILE A 217 31.24 -17.21 -28.37
CA ILE A 217 32.63 -17.60 -28.16
C ILE A 217 33.34 -16.47 -27.39
N ALA A 218 33.83 -16.75 -26.17
CA ALA A 218 34.83 -15.91 -25.53
C ALA A 218 36.14 -16.12 -26.28
N ASN A 219 36.62 -15.07 -26.93
CA ASN A 219 37.66 -15.11 -27.95
C ASN A 219 38.95 -14.39 -27.52
N GLY A 220 39.21 -14.36 -26.22
CA GLY A 220 40.41 -13.74 -25.64
C GLY A 220 40.43 -12.23 -25.83
N SER A 221 41.55 -11.69 -26.32
CA SER A 221 41.74 -10.24 -26.53
C SER A 221 40.80 -9.63 -27.57
N GLU A 222 40.10 -10.46 -28.35
CA GLU A 222 39.13 -10.04 -29.35
C GLU A 222 37.72 -9.90 -28.76
N GLY A 223 37.56 -10.10 -27.46
CA GLY A 223 36.27 -10.06 -26.77
C GLY A 223 35.41 -11.27 -27.09
N MET A 224 34.16 -11.05 -27.51
CA MET A 224 33.22 -12.10 -27.89
C MET A 224 33.05 -12.18 -29.40
N ARG A 225 32.85 -13.39 -29.93
CA ARG A 225 32.38 -13.65 -31.30
C ARG A 225 31.12 -14.50 -31.27
N SER A 226 30.31 -14.40 -32.33
CA SER A 226 29.17 -15.29 -32.59
C SER A 226 29.40 -16.07 -33.89
N ALA A 227 28.83 -17.27 -33.97
CA ALA A 227 28.86 -18.11 -35.17
C ALA A 227 27.52 -18.81 -35.38
N ASN A 228 27.08 -18.90 -36.64
CA ASN A 228 25.97 -19.76 -37.03
C ASN A 228 26.48 -21.20 -37.06
N VAL A 229 25.79 -22.06 -36.34
CA VAL A 229 26.15 -23.47 -36.19
C VAL A 229 25.02 -24.43 -36.61
N THR A 230 23.97 -23.92 -37.25
CA THR A 230 22.83 -24.69 -37.79
C THR A 230 23.29 -25.85 -38.69
N ASN A 231 24.40 -25.67 -39.42
CA ASN A 231 25.09 -26.74 -40.11
C ASN A 231 26.44 -27.03 -39.42
N PRO A 232 26.55 -28.10 -38.61
CA PRO A 232 27.77 -28.40 -37.88
C PRO A 232 28.96 -28.77 -38.78
N SER A 233 28.72 -29.15 -40.04
CA SER A 233 29.78 -29.40 -41.03
C SER A 233 30.27 -28.13 -41.74
N MET A 234 29.59 -27.00 -41.54
CA MET A 234 29.92 -25.72 -42.13
C MET A 234 29.48 -24.59 -41.20
N PRO A 235 30.07 -24.48 -40.00
CA PRO A 235 29.82 -23.34 -39.12
C PRO A 235 30.36 -22.07 -39.77
N GLU A 236 29.72 -20.93 -39.50
CA GLU A 236 30.06 -19.64 -40.11
C GLU A 236 30.15 -18.55 -39.04
N LEU A 237 31.29 -17.86 -38.94
CA LEU A 237 31.40 -16.69 -38.06
C LEU A 237 30.45 -15.58 -38.51
N MET A 238 29.82 -14.93 -37.54
CA MET A 238 28.79 -13.90 -37.75
C MET A 238 29.28 -12.52 -37.31
N GLY A 239 29.11 -12.21 -36.02
CA GLY A 239 29.38 -10.91 -35.42
C GLY A 239 30.29 -11.02 -34.20
N GLY A 240 30.42 -9.92 -33.46
CA GLY A 240 31.21 -9.91 -32.25
C GLY A 240 31.26 -8.56 -31.56
N VAL A 241 31.72 -8.58 -30.32
CA VAL A 241 31.94 -7.41 -29.49
C VAL A 241 33.36 -7.45 -28.98
N ASN A 242 34.15 -6.43 -29.32
CA ASN A 242 35.49 -6.29 -28.76
C ASN A 242 35.40 -5.76 -27.33
N THR A 243 36.26 -6.25 -26.45
CA THR A 243 36.39 -5.76 -25.07
C THR A 243 37.78 -5.23 -24.80
N ASP A 244 37.92 -4.28 -23.88
CA ASP A 244 39.22 -3.81 -23.42
C ASP A 244 39.81 -4.82 -22.41
N GLY A 245 40.44 -5.86 -22.95
CA GLY A 245 41.05 -6.94 -22.18
C GLY A 245 40.73 -8.32 -22.75
N PHE A 246 41.26 -9.33 -22.06
CA PHE A 246 41.11 -10.73 -22.43
C PHE A 246 39.83 -11.30 -21.83
N MET A 247 38.88 -11.70 -22.68
CA MET A 247 37.65 -12.37 -22.25
C MET A 247 37.89 -13.86 -22.01
N PHE A 248 37.53 -14.34 -20.82
CA PHE A 248 37.80 -15.72 -20.38
C PHE A 248 36.55 -16.60 -20.38
N GLY A 249 35.58 -16.28 -19.53
CA GLY A 249 34.38 -17.07 -19.30
C GLY A 249 33.14 -16.40 -19.88
N LEU A 250 32.20 -17.23 -20.36
CA LEU A 250 30.86 -16.80 -20.74
C LEU A 250 29.81 -17.40 -19.80
N ALA A 251 28.74 -16.66 -19.56
CA ALA A 251 27.45 -17.15 -19.09
C ALA A 251 26.35 -16.56 -19.99
N MET A 252 25.11 -17.06 -19.90
CA MET A 252 24.03 -16.65 -20.81
C MET A 252 22.68 -16.72 -20.09
N SER A 253 21.81 -15.74 -20.33
CA SER A 253 20.43 -15.79 -19.86
C SER A 253 19.67 -16.95 -20.50
N GLY A 254 18.67 -17.50 -19.81
CA GLY A 254 17.92 -18.67 -20.30
C GLY A 254 17.16 -18.44 -21.61
N ASP A 255 16.84 -17.19 -21.92
CA ASP A 255 16.23 -16.77 -23.20
C ASP A 255 17.26 -16.46 -24.31
N GLY A 256 18.56 -16.48 -24.00
CA GLY A 256 19.64 -16.18 -24.96
C GLY A 256 19.74 -14.72 -25.39
N SER A 257 18.94 -13.82 -24.83
CA SER A 257 18.96 -12.39 -25.17
C SER A 257 20.21 -11.67 -24.66
N ARG A 258 20.89 -12.25 -23.65
CA ARG A 258 22.06 -11.68 -23.02
C ARG A 258 23.16 -12.72 -22.80
N VAL A 259 24.39 -12.33 -23.14
CA VAL A 259 25.62 -13.05 -22.79
C VAL A 259 26.43 -12.21 -21.81
N PHE A 260 26.97 -12.86 -20.80
CA PHE A 260 27.81 -12.24 -19.77
C PHE A 260 29.24 -12.72 -19.94
N GLY A 261 30.16 -11.79 -20.18
CA GLY A 261 31.56 -12.08 -20.42
C GLY A 261 32.44 -11.59 -19.27
N SER A 262 33.30 -12.46 -18.75
CA SER A 262 34.31 -12.05 -17.78
C SER A 262 35.59 -11.61 -18.45
N VAL A 263 36.15 -10.47 -18.03
CA VAL A 263 37.36 -9.89 -18.62
C VAL A 263 38.47 -9.81 -17.56
N ASN A 264 39.70 -10.11 -17.97
CA ASN A 264 40.88 -10.11 -17.11
C ASN A 264 41.22 -8.74 -16.47
N SER A 265 40.63 -7.66 -16.96
CA SER A 265 40.69 -6.32 -16.36
C SER A 265 39.79 -6.18 -15.12
N GLY A 266 39.10 -7.25 -14.72
CA GLY A 266 38.16 -7.27 -13.60
C GLY A 266 36.74 -6.82 -13.96
N GLN A 267 36.44 -6.72 -15.25
CA GLN A 267 35.12 -6.32 -15.72
C GLN A 267 34.22 -7.53 -15.95
N LEU A 268 32.96 -7.41 -15.55
CA LEU A 268 31.87 -8.23 -16.07
C LEU A 268 31.14 -7.40 -17.12
N VAL A 269 31.13 -7.90 -18.36
CA VAL A 269 30.50 -7.24 -19.51
C VAL A 269 29.19 -7.95 -19.82
N THR A 270 28.08 -7.20 -19.85
CA THR A 270 26.79 -7.68 -20.34
C THR A 270 26.64 -7.31 -21.80
N ILE A 271 26.30 -8.28 -22.64
CA ILE A 271 26.20 -8.15 -24.09
C ILE A 271 24.78 -8.53 -24.50
N ASN A 272 24.09 -7.62 -25.19
CA ASN A 272 22.82 -7.93 -25.86
C ASN A 272 23.12 -8.78 -27.11
N THR A 273 22.43 -9.91 -27.21
CA THR A 273 22.57 -10.91 -28.28
C THR A 273 21.26 -11.20 -29.02
N GLU A 274 20.23 -10.36 -28.87
CA GLU A 274 18.96 -10.45 -29.62
C GLU A 274 19.20 -10.40 -31.15
N ASP A 275 20.18 -9.59 -31.59
CA ASP A 275 20.74 -9.66 -32.94
C ASP A 275 22.16 -10.25 -32.88
N PRO A 276 22.32 -11.58 -33.09
CA PRO A 276 23.63 -12.23 -33.03
C PRO A 276 24.56 -11.84 -34.18
N LEU A 277 24.08 -11.19 -35.24
CA LEU A 277 24.95 -10.60 -36.27
C LEU A 277 25.60 -9.30 -35.80
N ASN A 278 24.91 -8.56 -34.92
CA ASN A 278 25.36 -7.28 -34.38
C ASN A 278 25.18 -7.24 -32.85
N PRO A 279 25.86 -8.12 -32.09
CA PRO A 279 25.80 -8.08 -30.64
C PRO A 279 26.39 -6.76 -30.13
N VAL A 280 25.88 -6.27 -28.99
CA VAL A 280 26.27 -4.96 -28.43
C VAL A 280 26.57 -5.09 -26.94
N ALA A 281 27.74 -4.63 -26.49
CA ALA A 281 27.99 -4.45 -25.06
C ALA A 281 27.06 -3.36 -24.51
N ILE A 282 26.24 -3.71 -23.54
CA ILE A 282 25.22 -2.81 -22.95
C ILE A 282 25.53 -2.42 -21.50
N ARG A 283 26.51 -3.07 -20.86
CA ARG A 283 27.00 -2.73 -19.51
C ARG A 283 28.41 -3.30 -19.29
N SER A 284 29.30 -2.56 -18.66
CA SER A 284 30.59 -3.06 -18.16
C SER A 284 30.84 -2.58 -16.73
N VAL A 285 31.00 -3.51 -15.78
CA VAL A 285 31.15 -3.17 -14.36
C VAL A 285 32.30 -3.92 -13.69
N ALA A 286 33.06 -3.23 -12.83
CA ALA A 286 34.18 -3.77 -12.06
C ALA A 286 33.68 -4.70 -10.93
N SER A 287 33.39 -5.95 -11.27
CA SER A 287 32.65 -6.88 -10.39
C SER A 287 33.43 -8.16 -10.09
N VAL A 288 34.49 -8.41 -10.85
CA VAL A 288 35.34 -9.61 -10.76
C VAL A 288 36.79 -9.17 -10.71
N ARG A 289 37.71 -10.04 -10.28
CA ARG A 289 39.14 -9.70 -10.20
C ARG A 289 40.02 -10.61 -11.04
N ASP A 290 39.85 -11.91 -10.93
CA ASP A 290 40.51 -12.90 -11.79
C ASP A 290 39.52 -14.00 -12.19
N PRO A 291 38.50 -13.66 -13.01
CA PRO A 291 37.39 -14.56 -13.28
C PRO A 291 37.78 -15.68 -14.26
N TRP A 292 37.50 -16.92 -13.90
CA TRP A 292 37.74 -18.09 -14.75
C TRP A 292 36.48 -18.51 -15.50
N ARG A 293 35.45 -18.92 -14.76
CA ARG A 293 34.17 -19.36 -15.32
C ARG A 293 33.03 -18.56 -14.71
N LEU A 294 31.98 -18.46 -15.51
CA LEU A 294 30.72 -17.85 -15.14
C LEU A 294 29.61 -18.88 -15.35
N THR A 295 28.63 -18.84 -14.48
CA THR A 295 27.30 -19.38 -14.74
C THR A 295 26.26 -18.32 -14.41
N SER A 296 25.04 -18.50 -14.88
CA SER A 296 23.92 -17.61 -14.60
C SER A 296 22.69 -18.43 -14.27
N ASP A 297 21.76 -17.80 -13.57
CA ASP A 297 20.45 -18.38 -13.38
C ASP A 297 19.63 -18.31 -14.67
N PHE A 298 18.53 -19.08 -14.74
CA PHE A 298 17.72 -19.15 -15.95
C PHE A 298 17.09 -17.78 -16.31
N SER A 299 16.78 -16.93 -15.33
CA SER A 299 16.16 -15.62 -15.59
C SER A 299 17.15 -14.61 -16.19
N GLY A 300 18.46 -14.83 -16.03
CA GLY A 300 19.49 -13.85 -16.39
C GLY A 300 19.45 -12.62 -15.50
N GLU A 301 19.05 -12.78 -14.24
CA GLU A 301 19.07 -11.76 -13.19
C GLU A 301 20.37 -11.84 -12.38
N PHE A 302 20.94 -13.04 -12.25
CA PHE A 302 22.15 -13.29 -11.47
C PHE A 302 23.22 -13.97 -12.31
N VAL A 303 24.44 -13.44 -12.20
CA VAL A 303 25.67 -14.10 -12.66
C VAL A 303 26.46 -14.54 -11.44
N TYR A 304 26.89 -15.79 -11.47
CA TYR A 304 27.75 -16.39 -10.46
C TYR A 304 29.14 -16.54 -11.05
N ALA A 305 30.14 -15.98 -10.39
CA ALA A 305 31.51 -15.95 -10.86
C ALA A 305 32.44 -16.77 -9.98
N ALA A 306 33.22 -17.63 -10.63
CA ALA A 306 34.42 -18.23 -10.10
C ALA A 306 35.58 -17.22 -10.22
N ASP A 307 35.83 -16.44 -9.17
CA ASP A 307 36.92 -15.48 -9.09
C ASP A 307 38.14 -16.13 -8.45
N GLY A 308 39.17 -16.37 -9.25
CA GLY A 308 40.40 -17.06 -8.84
C GLY A 308 41.16 -16.37 -7.71
N TYR A 309 40.89 -15.09 -7.45
CA TYR A 309 41.58 -14.32 -6.43
C TYR A 309 40.68 -13.97 -5.24
N THR A 310 39.36 -13.78 -5.42
CA THR A 310 38.43 -13.48 -4.31
C THR A 310 37.51 -14.63 -3.91
N GLY A 311 37.36 -15.69 -4.70
CA GLY A 311 36.50 -16.83 -4.41
C GLY A 311 35.20 -16.83 -5.21
N PHE A 312 34.07 -16.86 -4.52
CA PHE A 312 32.74 -16.88 -5.13
C PHE A 312 32.11 -15.49 -5.10
N LYS A 313 31.45 -15.09 -6.19
CA LYS A 313 30.63 -13.89 -6.26
C LYS A 313 29.28 -14.19 -6.90
N MET A 314 28.23 -13.60 -6.32
CA MET A 314 26.90 -13.49 -6.89
C MET A 314 26.68 -12.03 -7.29
N ILE A 315 26.36 -11.80 -8.56
CA ILE A 315 26.31 -10.49 -9.19
C ILE A 315 24.91 -10.29 -9.77
N ASP A 316 24.21 -9.30 -9.26
CA ASP A 316 22.96 -8.79 -9.81
C ASP A 316 23.23 -8.02 -11.11
N ILE A 317 22.63 -8.56 -12.16
CA ILE A 317 22.66 -8.05 -13.53
C ILE A 317 21.24 -7.78 -14.04
N ALA A 318 20.27 -7.68 -13.11
CA ALA A 318 18.88 -7.41 -13.40
C ALA A 318 18.79 -6.23 -14.35
N HIS A 319 18.07 -6.48 -15.44
CA HIS A 319 17.69 -5.46 -16.40
C HIS A 319 16.26 -5.07 -16.06
N ARG A 320 16.03 -3.80 -15.74
CA ARG A 320 14.70 -3.26 -15.47
C ARG A 320 14.38 -2.17 -16.47
N ASP A 321 13.27 -2.35 -17.19
CA ASP A 321 12.65 -1.26 -17.94
C ASP A 321 12.01 -0.29 -16.94
N ILE A 322 12.34 1.00 -17.06
CA ILE A 322 11.80 2.07 -16.22
C ILE A 322 10.72 2.78 -17.02
N SER A 323 9.52 2.83 -16.44
CA SER A 323 8.38 3.54 -16.98
C SER A 323 8.47 5.05 -16.70
N GLU A 324 7.85 5.86 -17.54
CA GLU A 324 7.73 7.30 -17.29
C GLU A 324 6.98 7.54 -15.96
N GLY A 325 7.58 8.32 -15.05
CA GLY A 325 7.04 8.59 -13.72
C GLY A 325 7.40 7.56 -12.64
N GLU A 326 8.13 6.49 -12.98
CA GLU A 326 8.58 5.49 -12.01
C GLU A 326 9.76 6.02 -11.17
N GLU A 327 9.64 5.91 -9.85
CA GLU A 327 10.62 6.42 -8.90
C GLU A 327 11.89 5.56 -8.92
N ILE A 328 13.05 6.20 -9.14
CA ILE A 328 14.36 5.54 -9.13
C ILE A 328 15.01 5.81 -7.77
N SER A 329 14.99 4.84 -6.86
CA SER A 329 15.64 4.98 -5.55
C SER A 329 17.17 4.83 -5.69
N VAL A 330 17.88 5.96 -5.76
CA VAL A 330 19.35 6.01 -5.68
C VAL A 330 19.75 6.67 -4.36
N ASN A 331 20.44 5.93 -3.49
CA ASN A 331 21.01 6.50 -2.28
C ASN A 331 22.30 7.24 -2.62
N ILE A 332 22.27 8.58 -2.57
CA ILE A 332 23.46 9.41 -2.72
C ILE A 332 23.89 9.90 -1.34
N THR A 333 25.08 9.52 -0.90
CA THR A 333 25.66 10.00 0.37
C THR A 333 26.59 11.16 0.10
N TYR A 334 26.20 12.36 0.56
CA TYR A 334 27.05 13.54 0.59
C TYR A 334 27.53 13.76 2.04
N SER A 335 28.85 13.85 2.25
CA SER A 335 29.46 14.06 3.56
C SER A 335 30.31 15.33 3.55
N HIS A 336 29.85 16.37 4.24
CA HIS A 336 30.57 17.63 4.42
C HIS A 336 31.51 17.56 5.64
N THR A 337 32.71 18.14 5.53
CA THR A 337 33.73 18.14 6.61
C THR A 337 33.96 19.52 7.25
N GLY A 338 33.20 20.55 6.87
CA GLY A 338 33.29 21.90 7.42
C GLY A 338 32.23 22.17 8.50
N SER A 339 32.53 23.10 9.41
CA SER A 339 31.64 23.53 10.50
C SER A 339 30.84 24.79 10.18
N THR A 340 30.74 25.17 8.91
CA THR A 340 30.03 26.37 8.45
C THR A 340 29.20 25.98 7.24
N LEU A 341 27.88 26.11 7.36
CA LEU A 341 26.91 25.99 6.28
C LEU A 341 27.24 27.07 5.25
N ASN A 342 27.98 26.69 4.20
CA ASN A 342 28.04 27.48 2.97
C ASN A 342 27.14 26.75 1.98
N SER A 343 26.43 27.51 1.14
CA SER A 343 25.72 26.96 -0.02
C SER A 343 26.65 25.99 -0.77
N ASP A 344 26.31 24.71 -0.77
CA ASP A 344 27.08 23.68 -1.47
C ASP A 344 26.22 23.06 -2.56
N SER A 345 26.87 22.53 -3.58
CA SER A 345 26.19 21.84 -4.66
C SER A 345 27.04 20.68 -5.14
N PHE A 346 26.38 19.60 -5.55
CA PHE A 346 27.05 18.55 -6.30
C PHE A 346 26.23 18.14 -7.51
N THR A 347 26.95 17.74 -8.56
CA THR A 347 26.36 17.31 -9.83
C THR A 347 26.70 15.85 -10.07
N TYR A 348 25.70 15.05 -10.44
CA TYR A 348 25.88 13.67 -10.90
C TYR A 348 25.20 13.45 -12.25
N SER A 349 25.56 12.37 -12.94
CA SER A 349 25.10 12.08 -14.30
C SER A 349 24.17 10.87 -14.31
N VAL A 350 23.07 10.94 -15.05
CA VAL A 350 22.09 9.85 -15.23
C VAL A 350 22.04 9.46 -16.71
N ASN A 351 22.09 8.16 -17.02
CA ASN A 351 21.93 7.63 -18.38
C ASN A 351 21.01 6.39 -18.37
N ASP A 352 20.68 5.87 -19.55
CA ASP A 352 19.86 4.66 -19.76
C ASP A 352 20.65 3.35 -19.57
N GLY A 353 21.74 3.39 -18.80
CA GLY A 353 22.64 2.28 -18.57
C GLY A 353 23.53 1.89 -19.75
N ARG A 354 23.40 2.55 -20.92
CA ARG A 354 24.30 2.30 -22.06
C ARG A 354 25.48 3.27 -22.01
N ASP A 355 26.70 2.73 -22.12
CA ASP A 355 27.95 3.52 -22.13
C ASP A 355 28.02 4.55 -23.27
N THR A 356 27.19 4.41 -24.31
CA THR A 356 27.12 5.31 -25.47
C THR A 356 26.10 6.43 -25.35
N SER A 357 25.26 6.42 -24.31
CA SER A 357 24.17 7.39 -24.18
C SER A 357 24.64 8.73 -23.63
N LEU A 358 24.02 9.81 -24.12
CA LEU A 358 24.22 11.14 -23.56
C LEU A 358 23.68 11.16 -22.13
N ALA A 359 24.53 11.52 -21.17
CA ALA A 359 24.11 11.62 -19.78
C ALA A 359 23.37 12.94 -19.51
N ALA A 360 22.28 12.87 -18.77
CA ALA A 360 21.64 14.04 -18.16
C ALA A 360 22.42 14.41 -16.88
N LEU A 361 22.78 15.69 -16.72
CA LEU A 361 23.42 16.19 -15.50
C LEU A 361 22.34 16.66 -14.52
N VAL A 362 22.36 16.12 -13.31
CA VAL A 362 21.49 16.52 -12.20
C VAL A 362 22.35 17.21 -11.16
N THR A 363 21.98 18.45 -10.81
CA THR A 363 22.65 19.23 -9.76
C THR A 363 21.73 19.36 -8.56
N ILE A 364 22.22 19.00 -7.38
CA ILE A 364 21.55 19.26 -6.09
C ILE A 364 22.23 20.45 -5.44
N ASN A 365 21.43 21.45 -5.03
CA ASN A 365 21.89 22.61 -4.28
C ASN A 365 21.36 22.49 -2.84
N PHE A 366 22.24 22.73 -1.86
CA PHE A 366 21.85 22.86 -0.46
C PHE A 366 21.63 24.35 -0.15
N ILE A 367 20.42 24.69 0.27
CA ILE A 367 19.98 26.03 0.66
C ILE A 367 20.11 26.15 2.18
N ASP A 368 20.48 27.34 2.67
CA ASP A 368 20.49 27.67 4.10
C ASP A 368 19.06 28.07 4.49
N ASP A 369 18.49 27.32 5.42
CA ASP A 369 17.09 27.34 5.82
C ASP A 369 17.05 26.73 7.24
N GLU A 370 17.24 27.59 8.24
CA GLU A 370 17.48 27.21 9.64
C GLU A 370 16.24 26.56 10.27
N ASP A 371 15.04 27.03 9.92
CA ASP A 371 13.78 26.53 10.47
C ASP A 371 13.04 25.52 9.55
N ARG A 372 13.47 25.39 8.30
CA ARG A 372 13.00 24.42 7.30
C ARG A 372 11.63 24.73 6.75
N ASP A 373 11.33 26.00 6.56
CA ASP A 373 10.06 26.46 6.01
C ASP A 373 10.06 26.57 4.47
N GLY A 374 11.24 26.43 3.86
CA GLY A 374 11.45 26.49 2.41
C GLY A 374 11.81 27.88 1.87
N VAL A 375 11.89 28.88 2.74
CA VAL A 375 12.48 30.20 2.50
C VAL A 375 13.94 30.16 2.94
N LYS A 376 14.75 31.05 2.37
CA LYS A 376 16.19 31.09 2.66
C LYS A 376 16.46 32.16 3.69
N ASP A 377 17.21 31.87 4.75
CA ASP A 377 17.54 32.79 5.86
C ASP A 377 17.90 34.22 5.43
N SER A 378 18.57 34.38 4.28
CA SER A 378 18.99 35.71 3.77
C SER A 378 17.86 36.61 3.26
N ILE A 379 16.67 36.05 3.04
CA ILE A 379 15.46 36.73 2.57
C ILE A 379 14.24 36.40 3.44
N ASP A 380 14.48 35.70 4.55
CA ASP A 380 13.47 35.23 5.49
C ASP A 380 13.21 36.31 6.55
N ASN A 381 11.96 36.73 6.72
CA ASN A 381 11.55 37.68 7.75
C ASN A 381 11.40 37.05 9.14
N CYS A 382 11.38 35.72 9.25
CA CYS A 382 11.52 34.98 10.52
C CYS A 382 12.51 33.80 10.42
N PRO A 383 13.83 34.03 10.29
CA PRO A 383 14.85 32.99 10.00
C PRO A 383 14.98 31.81 10.98
N THR A 384 14.22 31.80 12.08
CA THR A 384 14.28 30.75 13.10
C THR A 384 12.90 30.20 13.47
N GLN A 385 11.84 30.67 12.81
CA GLN A 385 10.46 30.28 13.07
C GLN A 385 9.70 30.10 11.76
N VAL A 386 9.28 28.85 11.52
CA VAL A 386 8.66 28.42 10.27
C VAL A 386 7.52 29.34 9.83
N ASN A 387 7.71 30.09 8.74
CA ASN A 387 6.70 30.97 8.15
C ASN A 387 6.79 31.05 6.61
N PRO A 388 6.43 29.96 5.88
CA PRO A 388 6.67 29.86 4.44
C PRO A 388 6.01 30.95 3.59
N ASN A 389 4.96 31.60 4.11
CA ASN A 389 4.20 32.64 3.43
C ASN A 389 4.81 34.05 3.60
N GLN A 390 5.73 34.22 4.56
CA GLN A 390 6.44 35.47 4.83
C GLN A 390 5.46 36.65 5.01
N GLU A 391 4.40 36.41 5.79
CA GLU A 391 3.45 37.45 6.20
C GLU A 391 4.16 38.45 7.13
N ASP A 392 3.77 39.72 7.01
CA ASP A 392 4.39 40.92 7.61
C ASP A 392 3.32 42.03 7.55
N PHE A 393 2.37 41.98 8.48
CA PHE A 393 1.13 42.76 8.42
C PHE A 393 1.39 44.27 8.53
N ASP A 394 2.27 44.69 9.43
CA ASP A 394 2.63 46.09 9.65
C ASP A 394 3.79 46.61 8.77
N GLN A 395 4.47 45.71 8.06
CA GLN A 395 5.60 46.00 7.15
C GLN A 395 6.84 46.57 7.84
N ASP A 396 7.11 46.15 9.08
CA ASP A 396 8.31 46.54 9.83
C ASP A 396 9.56 45.70 9.46
N GLY A 397 9.33 44.54 8.84
CA GLY A 397 10.35 43.61 8.34
C GLY A 397 10.65 42.42 9.26
N LEU A 398 10.00 42.32 10.42
CA LEU A 398 9.73 41.06 11.11
C LEU A 398 8.50 40.42 10.47
N GLY A 399 8.40 39.09 10.50
CA GLY A 399 7.18 38.42 10.05
C GLY A 399 6.23 38.16 11.20
N ASP A 400 4.95 38.02 10.92
CA ASP A 400 3.88 37.88 11.93
C ASP A 400 4.16 36.75 12.96
N VAL A 401 4.84 35.68 12.53
CA VAL A 401 5.19 34.54 13.41
C VAL A 401 6.26 34.90 14.46
N CYS A 402 7.07 35.92 14.21
CA CYS A 402 8.17 36.36 15.06
C CYS A 402 8.11 37.83 15.47
N ASP A 403 7.04 38.54 15.11
CA ASP A 403 6.61 39.77 15.75
C ASP A 403 5.78 39.47 17.02
N ALA A 404 5.50 40.49 17.82
CA ALA A 404 4.70 40.37 19.04
C ALA A 404 3.58 41.42 19.11
N ASP A 405 3.42 42.21 18.05
CA ASP A 405 2.46 43.30 17.88
C ASP A 405 2.25 43.49 16.36
N ASP A 406 1.53 42.54 15.76
CA ASP A 406 1.43 42.33 14.31
C ASP A 406 0.81 43.53 13.55
N ASP A 407 -0.02 44.34 14.20
CA ASP A 407 -0.64 45.54 13.63
C ASP A 407 -0.14 46.88 14.19
N ASN A 408 0.78 46.81 15.16
CA ASN A 408 1.50 47.93 15.72
C ASN A 408 0.60 49.01 16.37
N ASP A 409 -0.54 48.58 16.91
CA ASP A 409 -1.51 49.45 17.59
C ASP A 409 -1.12 49.74 19.06
N GLY A 410 -0.20 48.93 19.60
CA GLY A 410 0.41 49.07 20.92
C GLY A 410 -0.11 48.08 21.97
N VAL A 411 -0.97 47.13 21.60
CA VAL A 411 -1.37 45.98 22.40
C VAL A 411 -0.71 44.72 21.82
N PRO A 412 0.12 43.98 22.60
CA PRO A 412 0.78 42.78 22.08
C PRO A 412 -0.24 41.68 21.69
N ASP A 413 0.03 40.90 20.64
CA ASP A 413 -0.91 39.88 20.10
C ASP A 413 -1.43 38.90 21.16
N ALA A 414 -0.63 38.61 22.18
CA ALA A 414 -1.00 37.71 23.27
C ALA A 414 -2.12 38.26 24.18
N ASP A 415 -2.29 39.57 24.18
CA ASP A 415 -3.28 40.32 24.95
C ASP A 415 -4.31 41.02 24.03
N ASP A 416 -4.24 40.79 22.71
CA ASP A 416 -5.11 41.39 21.69
C ASP A 416 -6.13 40.37 21.13
N ALA A 417 -7.41 40.74 21.12
CA ALA A 417 -8.46 39.91 20.50
C ALA A 417 -8.44 39.96 18.96
N PHE A 418 -7.89 41.04 18.38
CA PHE A 418 -7.75 41.29 16.94
C PHE A 418 -6.32 41.71 16.58
N PRO A 419 -5.32 40.80 16.65
CA PRO A 419 -3.90 41.12 16.39
C PRO A 419 -3.56 41.70 14.99
N PHE A 420 -4.53 41.75 14.09
CA PHE A 420 -4.37 42.22 12.71
C PHE A 420 -5.37 43.35 12.38
N ASP A 421 -5.97 44.00 13.37
CA ASP A 421 -6.84 45.15 13.17
C ASP A 421 -6.45 46.27 14.14
N PRO A 422 -5.68 47.28 13.69
CA PRO A 422 -5.16 48.31 14.57
C PRO A 422 -6.24 49.30 15.06
N SER A 423 -7.52 49.00 14.81
CA SER A 423 -8.67 49.73 15.33
C SER A 423 -9.48 48.94 16.36
N GLU A 424 -9.15 47.68 16.63
CA GLU A 424 -9.85 46.81 17.59
C GLU A 424 -8.85 46.06 18.46
N THR A 425 -9.09 46.03 19.78
CA THR A 425 -8.21 45.33 20.73
C THR A 425 -8.96 44.44 21.71
N SER A 426 -10.29 44.47 21.68
CA SER A 426 -11.16 43.85 22.70
C SER A 426 -12.42 43.31 22.06
N ASP A 427 -12.82 42.13 22.53
CA ASP A 427 -14.06 41.43 22.21
C ASP A 427 -14.67 41.01 23.57
N SER A 428 -15.58 41.84 24.07
CA SER A 428 -16.05 41.77 25.44
C SER A 428 -17.00 40.59 25.72
N ASP A 429 -17.69 40.06 24.70
CA ASP A 429 -18.58 38.89 24.83
C ASP A 429 -18.13 37.65 24.05
N GLY A 430 -17.12 37.77 23.18
CA GLY A 430 -16.46 36.66 22.51
C GLY A 430 -17.15 36.20 21.22
N ASP A 431 -17.92 37.06 20.56
CA ASP A 431 -18.64 36.72 19.32
C ASP A 431 -17.78 36.87 18.04
N GLY A 432 -16.59 37.48 18.17
CA GLY A 432 -15.65 37.70 17.08
C GLY A 432 -15.80 39.03 16.35
N VAL A 433 -16.64 39.95 16.83
CA VAL A 433 -16.73 41.34 16.39
C VAL A 433 -16.12 42.25 17.46
N GLY A 434 -15.25 43.18 17.05
CA GLY A 434 -14.55 44.04 18.02
C GLY A 434 -15.47 45.06 18.68
N ASP A 435 -15.19 45.39 19.94
CA ASP A 435 -16.00 46.29 20.77
C ASP A 435 -16.26 47.67 20.11
N ASN A 436 -15.40 48.16 19.19
CA ASN A 436 -15.65 49.43 18.51
C ASN A 436 -16.59 49.30 17.30
N ALA A 437 -16.70 48.12 16.70
CA ALA A 437 -17.54 47.78 15.56
C ALA A 437 -18.88 47.13 15.97
N ASP A 438 -18.93 46.51 17.14
CA ASP A 438 -20.10 45.83 17.67
C ASP A 438 -21.15 46.82 18.23
N TRP A 439 -22.40 46.66 17.79
CA TRP A 439 -23.54 47.41 18.31
C TRP A 439 -23.94 46.99 19.73
N ALA A 440 -23.80 45.71 20.07
CA ALA A 440 -24.03 45.18 21.41
C ALA A 440 -22.80 44.44 21.98
N PRO A 441 -21.73 45.16 22.40
CA PRO A 441 -20.46 44.62 22.89
C PRO A 441 -20.49 43.73 24.15
N ASN A 442 -21.66 43.34 24.65
CA ASN A 442 -21.80 42.46 25.80
C ASN A 442 -22.87 41.38 25.57
N ASP A 443 -23.38 41.25 24.35
CA ASP A 443 -24.35 40.26 23.93
C ASP A 443 -23.86 39.52 22.69
N SER A 444 -23.21 38.38 22.93
CA SER A 444 -22.64 37.54 21.86
C SER A 444 -23.63 36.99 20.84
N SER A 445 -24.93 37.24 21.01
CA SER A 445 -25.96 36.86 20.05
C SER A 445 -26.30 37.96 19.05
N GLU A 446 -25.82 39.19 19.24
CA GLU A 446 -26.16 40.35 18.42
C GLU A 446 -24.96 41.25 18.14
N SER A 447 -24.58 41.38 16.88
CA SER A 447 -23.44 42.22 16.48
C SER A 447 -23.83 43.48 15.70
N ALA A 448 -25.08 43.56 15.25
CA ALA A 448 -25.58 44.60 14.35
C ALA A 448 -27.06 44.90 14.57
N ASP A 449 -27.45 46.13 14.27
CA ASP A 449 -28.81 46.67 14.27
C ASP A 449 -28.91 47.54 13.01
N SER A 450 -29.29 46.91 11.91
CA SER A 450 -29.13 47.42 10.55
C SER A 450 -30.06 48.60 10.25
N ASP A 451 -31.22 48.69 10.91
CA ASP A 451 -32.19 49.77 10.73
C ASP A 451 -32.39 50.68 11.95
N GLY A 452 -31.81 50.33 13.10
CA GLY A 452 -31.73 51.17 14.28
C GLY A 452 -32.97 51.15 15.14
N ASP A 453 -33.79 50.11 15.08
CA ASP A 453 -35.06 50.00 15.81
C ASP A 453 -34.90 49.50 17.26
N GLY A 454 -33.74 48.92 17.56
CA GLY A 454 -33.34 48.43 18.87
C GLY A 454 -33.54 46.93 19.10
N VAL A 455 -33.94 46.17 18.08
CA VAL A 455 -33.83 44.71 17.98
C VAL A 455 -32.60 44.40 17.13
N GLY A 456 -31.76 43.45 17.56
CA GLY A 456 -30.58 43.09 16.78
C GLY A 456 -30.93 42.26 15.55
N ASP A 457 -30.09 42.32 14.52
CA ASP A 457 -30.33 41.70 13.21
C ASP A 457 -30.59 40.18 13.28
N ASN A 458 -30.13 39.49 14.34
CA ASN A 458 -30.32 38.04 14.47
C ASN A 458 -31.66 37.67 15.13
N GLU A 459 -32.18 38.50 16.04
CA GLU A 459 -33.50 38.36 16.65
C GLU A 459 -34.61 38.98 15.76
N ASP A 460 -34.26 39.94 14.90
CA ASP A 460 -35.18 40.63 14.01
C ASP A 460 -35.54 39.81 12.76
N GLN A 461 -36.83 39.49 12.57
CA GLN A 461 -37.28 38.80 11.35
C GLN A 461 -37.27 39.69 10.09
N LEU A 462 -37.25 41.02 10.28
CA LEU A 462 -37.19 42.03 9.23
C LEU A 462 -36.07 43.07 9.51
N PRO A 463 -34.77 42.69 9.50
CA PRO A 463 -33.63 43.53 9.93
C PRO A 463 -33.39 44.85 9.17
N ASN A 464 -34.26 45.23 8.24
CA ASN A 464 -34.12 46.43 7.43
C ASN A 464 -35.41 47.29 7.43
N ASP A 465 -36.41 46.93 8.24
CA ASP A 465 -37.64 47.69 8.43
C ASP A 465 -37.88 48.03 9.91
N ALA A 466 -37.40 49.20 10.33
CA ALA A 466 -37.51 49.67 11.71
C ALA A 466 -38.93 49.88 12.26
N SER A 467 -39.97 49.50 11.51
CA SER A 467 -41.35 49.42 11.99
C SER A 467 -41.70 48.05 12.58
N GLU A 468 -41.09 46.98 12.05
CA GLU A 468 -41.52 45.60 12.22
C GLU A 468 -40.34 44.70 12.54
N SER A 469 -40.47 43.89 13.59
CA SER A 469 -39.46 42.89 13.95
C SER A 469 -40.01 41.47 14.09
N VAL A 470 -41.32 41.30 13.88
CA VAL A 470 -42.04 40.02 14.01
C VAL A 470 -42.72 39.69 12.69
N ASP A 471 -42.47 38.47 12.22
CA ASP A 471 -43.06 37.85 11.02
C ASP A 471 -43.43 36.41 11.41
N THR A 472 -44.70 36.20 11.76
CA THR A 472 -45.15 34.98 12.44
C THR A 472 -45.23 33.79 11.49
N ASP A 473 -45.64 33.99 10.24
CA ASP A 473 -45.73 32.97 9.20
C ASP A 473 -44.48 32.90 8.28
N GLN A 474 -43.57 33.88 8.41
CA GLN A 474 -42.32 33.99 7.66
C GLN A 474 -42.54 34.20 6.15
N ASP A 475 -43.63 34.85 5.75
CA ASP A 475 -43.89 35.17 4.33
C ASP A 475 -43.16 36.42 3.83
N GLY A 476 -42.55 37.17 4.75
CA GLY A 476 -41.81 38.40 4.50
C GLY A 476 -42.64 39.68 4.67
N ILE A 477 -43.86 39.59 5.18
CA ILE A 477 -44.71 40.72 5.58
C ILE A 477 -44.80 40.70 7.11
N GLY A 478 -44.25 41.71 7.79
CA GLY A 478 -44.32 41.78 9.24
C GLY A 478 -45.75 41.93 9.77
N ASN A 479 -46.00 41.44 10.99
CA ASN A 479 -47.33 41.34 11.59
C ASN A 479 -48.12 42.67 11.63
N ASN A 480 -47.52 43.87 11.76
CA ASN A 480 -48.35 45.09 11.72
C ASN A 480 -48.88 45.42 10.32
N ALA A 481 -48.32 44.80 9.27
CA ALA A 481 -48.69 45.00 7.88
C ALA A 481 -49.45 43.81 7.29
N ASP A 482 -49.27 42.60 7.85
CA ASP A 482 -50.05 41.43 7.47
C ASP A 482 -51.50 41.53 7.99
N THR A 483 -52.39 40.76 7.38
CA THR A 483 -53.80 40.65 7.75
C THR A 483 -54.20 39.22 8.09
N ASP A 484 -53.24 38.29 8.05
CA ASP A 484 -53.36 36.85 8.28
C ASP A 484 -52.00 36.36 8.82
N ASP A 485 -51.66 36.79 10.04
CA ASP A 485 -50.32 36.72 10.65
C ASP A 485 -49.76 35.28 10.76
N ASP A 486 -50.61 34.24 10.78
CA ASP A 486 -50.20 32.84 10.80
C ASP A 486 -50.53 32.04 9.52
N ASN A 487 -51.19 32.70 8.56
CA ASN A 487 -51.49 32.20 7.21
C ASN A 487 -52.28 30.89 7.18
N ASP A 488 -53.12 30.66 8.19
CA ASP A 488 -54.01 29.51 8.24
C ASP A 488 -55.20 29.64 7.25
N GLY A 489 -55.37 30.85 6.71
CA GLY A 489 -56.38 31.22 5.74
C GLY A 489 -57.58 31.97 6.33
N VAL A 490 -57.51 32.35 7.61
CA VAL A 490 -58.50 33.18 8.31
C VAL A 490 -57.83 34.47 8.79
N ALA A 491 -58.26 35.60 8.23
CA ALA A 491 -57.67 36.90 8.58
C ALA A 491 -57.81 37.24 10.08
N ASP A 492 -56.81 37.89 10.68
CA ASP A 492 -56.68 38.10 12.14
C ASP A 492 -57.91 38.70 12.82
N GLY A 493 -58.66 39.54 12.08
CA GLY A 493 -59.87 40.18 12.60
C GLY A 493 -61.06 39.24 12.76
N ASP A 494 -61.03 38.10 12.08
CA ASP A 494 -62.02 37.02 12.11
C ASP A 494 -61.45 35.74 12.79
N ASP A 495 -60.17 35.74 13.17
CA ASP A 495 -59.46 34.64 13.83
C ASP A 495 -59.46 34.78 15.37
N ALA A 496 -59.69 33.67 16.08
CA ALA A 496 -59.58 33.62 17.54
C ALA A 496 -58.13 33.44 18.04
N PHE A 497 -57.24 32.86 17.23
CA PHE A 497 -55.83 32.61 17.51
C PHE A 497 -54.93 33.08 16.33
N PRO A 498 -54.88 34.40 16.03
CA PRO A 498 -54.24 34.96 14.84
C PRO A 498 -52.71 34.76 14.73
N LEU A 499 -52.08 34.04 15.66
CA LEU A 499 -50.62 33.81 15.66
C LEU A 499 -50.30 32.31 15.72
N ASP A 500 -51.30 31.44 15.53
CA ASP A 500 -51.19 29.99 15.68
C ASP A 500 -51.94 29.26 14.56
N ASP A 501 -51.19 28.91 13.51
CA ASP A 501 -51.64 28.32 12.24
C ASP A 501 -52.47 27.01 12.35
N ARG A 502 -52.58 26.47 13.57
CA ARG A 502 -53.35 25.26 13.87
C ARG A 502 -54.82 25.56 14.16
N TYR A 503 -55.17 26.78 14.52
CA TYR A 503 -56.44 27.08 15.18
C TYR A 503 -57.06 28.41 14.73
N ALA A 504 -58.23 28.37 14.08
CA ALA A 504 -58.95 29.59 13.71
C ALA A 504 -60.17 29.94 14.59
N ALA A 505 -60.72 28.94 15.29
CA ALA A 505 -62.08 29.01 15.84
C ALA A 505 -62.13 28.63 17.31
N ASP A 506 -62.84 29.45 18.09
CA ASP A 506 -63.25 29.24 19.48
C ASP A 506 -64.74 29.65 19.59
N SER A 507 -65.62 28.66 19.42
CA SER A 507 -67.06 28.84 19.23
C SER A 507 -67.78 29.31 20.49
N ASP A 508 -67.25 29.05 21.68
CA ASP A 508 -67.84 29.47 22.96
C ASP A 508 -66.99 30.45 23.80
N ASN A 509 -65.81 30.80 23.28
CA ASN A 509 -64.89 31.82 23.77
C ASN A 509 -64.31 31.50 25.15
N ASP A 510 -63.97 30.23 25.38
CA ASP A 510 -63.34 29.79 26.63
C ASP A 510 -61.81 29.71 26.56
N GLY A 511 -61.23 29.95 25.39
CA GLY A 511 -59.80 29.96 25.12
C GLY A 511 -59.24 28.62 24.64
N MET A 512 -60.08 27.61 24.41
CA MET A 512 -59.71 26.37 23.73
C MET A 512 -60.18 26.38 22.26
N PRO A 513 -59.40 25.83 21.32
CA PRO A 513 -59.82 25.72 19.93
C PRO A 513 -60.85 24.62 19.69
N ASP A 514 -61.86 24.88 18.84
CA ASP A 514 -62.93 23.92 18.49
C ASP A 514 -62.39 22.56 18.03
N ILE A 515 -61.31 22.58 17.24
CA ILE A 515 -60.68 21.38 16.69
C ILE A 515 -60.01 20.57 17.80
N TRP A 516 -59.35 21.24 18.75
CA TRP A 516 -58.69 20.61 19.89
C TRP A 516 -59.73 19.98 20.82
N GLU A 517 -60.80 20.70 21.13
CA GLU A 517 -61.91 20.19 21.93
C GLU A 517 -62.57 18.96 21.29
N THR A 518 -62.85 19.03 19.98
CA THR A 518 -63.44 17.91 19.24
C THR A 518 -62.50 16.69 19.24
N GLN A 519 -61.19 16.91 19.15
CA GLN A 519 -60.19 15.84 19.16
C GLN A 519 -60.20 15.06 20.48
N PHE A 520 -60.33 15.75 21.61
CA PHE A 520 -60.33 15.15 22.94
C PHE A 520 -61.73 14.86 23.50
N GLY A 521 -62.78 15.05 22.69
CA GLY A 521 -64.15 14.69 23.06
C GLY A 521 -64.82 15.66 24.03
N LEU A 522 -64.31 16.89 24.10
CA LEU A 522 -64.95 18.06 24.71
C LEU A 522 -66.03 18.62 23.76
N ASP A 523 -66.88 19.52 24.25
CA ASP A 523 -67.96 20.15 23.47
C ASP A 523 -67.59 21.58 23.10
N PRO A 524 -67.27 21.88 21.82
CA PRO A 524 -66.90 23.22 21.34
C PRO A 524 -67.96 24.33 21.49
N ASN A 525 -69.06 24.03 22.19
CA ASN A 525 -70.15 24.96 22.45
C ASN A 525 -70.51 25.04 23.94
N ASP A 526 -69.77 24.36 24.81
CA ASP A 526 -69.94 24.38 26.27
C ASP A 526 -68.69 24.92 27.00
N PRO A 527 -68.63 26.24 27.27
CA PRO A 527 -67.43 26.89 27.82
C PRO A 527 -67.14 26.51 29.28
N ALA A 528 -67.98 25.64 29.85
CA ALA A 528 -67.79 25.10 31.19
C ALA A 528 -66.79 23.95 31.21
N ASP A 529 -66.57 23.27 30.08
CA ASP A 529 -65.67 22.13 30.03
C ASP A 529 -64.18 22.51 30.01
N ALA A 530 -63.79 23.72 29.55
CA ALA A 530 -62.46 24.30 29.80
C ALA A 530 -62.02 24.19 31.27
N GLY A 531 -62.97 24.36 32.20
CA GLY A 531 -62.73 24.34 33.63
C GLY A 531 -62.88 22.95 34.28
N LEU A 532 -63.18 21.91 33.51
CA LEU A 532 -63.25 20.54 34.00
C LEU A 532 -61.86 19.91 34.02
N ASP A 533 -61.71 18.92 34.89
CA ASP A 533 -60.53 18.06 35.04
C ASP A 533 -61.01 16.66 34.63
N THR A 534 -60.85 16.35 33.35
CA THR A 534 -61.57 15.24 32.69
C THR A 534 -60.96 13.89 33.05
N ASP A 535 -59.65 13.81 33.31
CA ASP A 535 -58.98 12.58 33.72
C ASP A 535 -58.61 12.50 35.21
N GLY A 536 -58.71 13.61 35.94
CA GLY A 536 -58.65 13.67 37.40
C GLY A 536 -57.25 13.91 37.96
N ASP A 537 -56.33 14.44 37.17
CA ASP A 537 -54.94 14.72 37.56
C ASP A 537 -54.78 16.06 38.31
N GLY A 538 -55.82 16.89 38.31
CA GLY A 538 -55.87 18.19 38.98
C GLY A 538 -55.51 19.38 38.09
N VAL A 539 -55.30 19.17 36.79
CA VAL A 539 -55.17 20.20 35.75
C VAL A 539 -56.53 20.32 35.04
N THR A 540 -56.90 21.55 34.66
CA THR A 540 -58.15 21.76 33.91
C THR A 540 -57.88 21.63 32.42
N ASN A 541 -58.85 21.21 31.62
CA ASN A 541 -58.73 21.06 30.17
C ASN A 541 -58.07 22.28 29.49
N LEU A 542 -58.44 23.52 29.87
CA LEU A 542 -57.82 24.74 29.33
C LEU A 542 -56.33 24.87 29.70
N ALA A 543 -55.96 24.49 30.91
CA ALA A 543 -54.56 24.53 31.36
C ALA A 543 -53.74 23.44 30.66
N GLU A 544 -54.35 22.31 30.31
CA GLU A 544 -53.73 21.26 29.50
C GLU A 544 -53.52 21.71 28.06
N PHE A 545 -54.51 22.37 27.44
CA PHE A 545 -54.34 23.00 26.13
C PHE A 545 -53.15 23.98 26.11
N LEU A 546 -53.08 24.90 27.08
CA LEU A 546 -51.97 25.86 27.18
C LEU A 546 -50.61 25.21 27.48
N ALA A 547 -50.61 24.04 28.12
CA ALA A 547 -49.40 23.26 28.40
C ALA A 547 -49.04 22.27 27.28
N GLY A 548 -49.93 22.05 26.31
CA GLY A 548 -49.77 21.04 25.26
C GLY A 548 -49.94 19.60 25.74
N THR A 549 -50.68 19.36 26.83
CA THR A 549 -50.99 18.03 27.38
C THR A 549 -52.43 17.60 27.02
N PRO A 550 -52.75 16.30 26.98
CA PRO A 550 -54.07 15.81 26.59
C PRO A 550 -55.02 15.79 27.78
N PRO A 551 -56.24 16.33 27.65
CA PRO A 551 -57.24 16.35 28.71
C PRO A 551 -57.89 15.00 29.00
N SER A 552 -57.34 13.92 28.44
CA SER A 552 -57.84 12.58 28.68
C SER A 552 -56.74 11.54 28.55
N GLY A 553 -56.31 10.99 29.68
CA GLY A 553 -55.46 9.81 29.73
C GLY A 553 -53.99 10.15 29.66
N SER A 554 -53.24 9.65 30.65
CA SER A 554 -51.81 9.91 30.81
C SER A 554 -51.00 8.61 30.92
N LEU A 555 -49.68 8.74 30.85
CA LEU A 555 -48.74 7.64 31.08
C LEU A 555 -48.66 7.21 32.57
N ASP A 556 -49.32 7.89 33.51
CA ASP A 556 -49.49 7.44 34.90
C ASP A 556 -50.66 6.43 35.00
N ILE A 557 -50.36 5.17 34.70
CA ILE A 557 -51.35 4.10 34.60
C ILE A 557 -51.85 3.66 35.98
N ASP A 558 -50.99 3.72 37.01
CA ASP A 558 -51.35 3.33 38.37
C ASP A 558 -51.88 4.49 39.25
N GLY A 559 -51.86 5.71 38.72
CA GLY A 559 -52.54 6.90 39.23
C GLY A 559 -51.87 7.51 40.46
N ASN A 560 -50.56 7.35 40.60
CA ASN A 560 -49.81 7.77 41.78
C ASN A 560 -49.17 9.17 41.67
N GLY A 561 -49.31 9.83 40.52
CA GLY A 561 -48.72 11.12 40.17
C GLY A 561 -47.28 11.04 39.63
N GLU A 562 -46.76 9.83 39.40
CA GLU A 562 -45.47 9.54 38.78
C GLU A 562 -45.70 8.60 37.58
N TYR A 563 -44.86 8.68 36.55
CA TYR A 563 -44.96 7.86 35.34
C TYR A 563 -43.63 7.14 35.10
N ASP A 564 -43.47 5.97 35.72
CA ASP A 564 -42.20 5.24 35.74
C ASP A 564 -42.18 4.04 34.80
N ALA A 565 -40.99 3.69 34.32
CA ALA A 565 -40.84 2.53 33.41
C ALA A 565 -41.26 1.19 34.05
N LEU A 566 -41.06 1.03 35.36
CA LEU A 566 -41.24 -0.26 36.04
C LEU A 566 -42.65 -0.49 36.59
N THR A 567 -43.40 0.58 36.81
CA THR A 567 -44.81 0.55 37.20
C THR A 567 -45.65 0.76 35.94
N ASP A 568 -45.64 1.94 35.36
CA ASP A 568 -46.58 2.36 34.33
C ASP A 568 -46.21 1.84 32.95
N GLY A 569 -44.96 2.03 32.54
CA GLY A 569 -44.46 1.53 31.26
C GLY A 569 -44.61 0.00 31.15
N LEU A 570 -44.40 -0.70 32.25
CA LEU A 570 -44.54 -2.16 32.28
C LEU A 570 -45.99 -2.61 32.36
N LEU A 571 -46.86 -1.92 33.10
CA LEU A 571 -48.31 -2.20 33.10
C LEU A 571 -48.90 -1.99 31.71
N LEU A 572 -48.51 -0.91 31.04
CA LEU A 572 -48.90 -0.55 29.69
C LEU A 572 -48.49 -1.62 28.68
N LEU A 573 -47.21 -1.97 28.65
CA LEU A 573 -46.68 -3.02 27.76
C LEU A 573 -47.35 -4.38 28.00
N ARG A 574 -47.56 -4.76 29.28
CA ARG A 574 -48.26 -6.00 29.64
C ARG A 574 -49.72 -5.98 29.18
N GLY A 575 -50.40 -4.84 29.30
CA GLY A 575 -51.76 -4.63 28.81
C GLY A 575 -51.86 -4.79 27.30
N MET A 576 -50.91 -4.21 26.55
CA MET A 576 -50.84 -4.37 25.08
C MET A 576 -50.59 -5.81 24.63
N PHE A 577 -49.85 -6.60 25.41
CA PHE A 577 -49.75 -8.06 25.20
C PHE A 577 -51.02 -8.84 25.59
N GLY A 578 -52.07 -8.16 26.06
CA GLY A 578 -53.35 -8.76 26.45
C GLY A 578 -53.32 -9.50 27.79
N LEU A 579 -52.34 -9.20 28.66
CA LEU A 579 -52.26 -9.82 29.98
C LEU A 579 -53.35 -9.28 30.90
N THR A 580 -53.90 -10.16 31.75
CA THR A 580 -54.97 -9.83 32.71
C THR A 580 -54.73 -10.53 34.05
N GLY A 581 -55.46 -10.10 35.09
CA GLY A 581 -55.35 -10.66 36.44
C GLY A 581 -53.95 -10.48 37.02
N ALA A 582 -53.45 -11.48 37.75
CA ALA A 582 -52.12 -11.42 38.38
C ALA A 582 -50.99 -11.22 37.36
N ALA A 583 -51.13 -11.74 36.12
CA ALA A 583 -50.10 -11.58 35.09
C ALA A 583 -49.93 -10.12 34.64
N LEU A 584 -50.97 -9.29 34.80
CA LEU A 584 -50.87 -7.85 34.52
C LEU A 584 -50.19 -7.12 35.69
N VAL A 585 -50.70 -7.31 36.91
CA VAL A 585 -50.39 -6.43 38.06
C VAL A 585 -49.32 -6.93 39.03
N GLU A 586 -48.96 -8.22 39.00
CA GLU A 586 -48.01 -8.76 39.99
C GLU A 586 -46.60 -8.19 39.78
N GLY A 587 -46.06 -7.57 40.83
CA GLY A 587 -44.72 -6.99 40.86
C GLY A 587 -44.56 -5.65 40.14
N THR A 588 -45.66 -5.02 39.72
CA THR A 588 -45.65 -3.74 38.98
C THR A 588 -46.54 -2.65 39.58
N ILE A 589 -47.28 -2.94 40.65
CA ILE A 589 -48.08 -1.93 41.37
C ILE A 589 -47.24 -1.36 42.51
N GLY A 590 -47.04 -0.04 42.52
CA GLY A 590 -46.35 0.68 43.61
C GLY A 590 -47.15 0.70 44.93
N ASP A 591 -46.48 0.97 46.05
CA ASP A 591 -47.13 1.08 47.37
C ASP A 591 -48.07 2.30 47.48
N ASN A 592 -47.89 3.28 46.59
CA ASN A 592 -48.65 4.53 46.45
C ASN A 592 -49.69 4.49 45.32
N ALA A 593 -49.81 3.39 44.59
CA ALA A 593 -50.74 3.26 43.47
C ALA A 593 -52.20 3.48 43.87
N LEU A 594 -52.90 4.35 43.13
CA LEU A 594 -54.33 4.60 43.28
C LEU A 594 -55.16 3.47 42.63
N TYR A 595 -54.67 2.95 41.51
CA TYR A 595 -55.24 1.83 40.76
C TYR A 595 -54.38 0.59 40.94
N SER A 596 -54.95 -0.48 41.50
CA SER A 596 -54.17 -1.68 41.87
C SER A 596 -54.76 -3.00 41.41
N SER A 597 -56.03 -3.01 40.97
CA SER A 597 -56.64 -4.20 40.40
C SER A 597 -56.50 -4.24 38.88
N SER A 598 -56.41 -5.44 38.31
CA SER A 598 -56.30 -5.64 36.86
C SER A 598 -57.41 -4.93 36.08
N ASP A 599 -58.64 -4.88 36.59
CA ASP A 599 -59.76 -4.23 35.91
C ASP A 599 -59.61 -2.71 35.90
N GLN A 600 -59.05 -2.12 36.97
CA GLN A 600 -58.78 -0.68 37.04
C GLN A 600 -57.63 -0.29 36.10
N ILE A 601 -56.54 -1.05 36.11
CA ILE A 601 -55.39 -0.81 35.21
C ILE A 601 -55.82 -0.88 33.75
N LEU A 602 -56.58 -1.91 33.35
CA LEU A 602 -57.06 -2.02 31.97
C LEU A 602 -58.00 -0.87 31.58
N ALA A 603 -58.75 -0.32 32.55
CA ALA A 603 -59.57 0.86 32.30
C ALA A 603 -58.73 2.12 32.07
N GLN A 604 -57.59 2.28 32.75
CA GLN A 604 -56.66 3.39 32.51
C GLN A 604 -55.97 3.27 31.16
N ILE A 605 -55.45 2.08 30.83
CA ILE A 605 -54.83 1.84 29.52
C ILE A 605 -55.85 2.10 28.38
N ALA A 606 -57.12 1.76 28.59
CA ALA A 606 -58.16 2.02 27.59
C ALA A 606 -58.51 3.52 27.42
N ARG A 607 -58.18 4.39 28.38
CA ARG A 607 -58.40 5.84 28.26
C ARG A 607 -57.38 6.53 27.36
N LEU A 608 -56.19 5.95 27.23
CA LEU A 608 -55.19 6.44 26.28
C LEU A 608 -55.66 6.28 24.82
N ASP A 609 -56.58 5.36 24.53
CA ASP A 609 -57.14 5.10 23.19
C ASP A 609 -56.08 5.17 22.08
N ASN A 610 -56.27 6.01 21.05
CA ASN A 610 -55.30 6.17 19.96
C ASN A 610 -54.07 7.01 20.34
N LEU A 611 -54.04 7.65 21.50
CA LEU A 611 -52.89 8.45 21.92
C LEU A 611 -51.64 7.60 22.08
N ILE A 612 -51.81 6.30 22.33
CA ILE A 612 -50.68 5.39 22.46
C ILE A 612 -50.24 4.76 21.12
N ASP A 613 -50.76 5.21 19.99
CA ASP A 613 -50.12 5.01 18.68
C ASP A 613 -48.95 6.01 18.55
N VAL A 614 -47.79 5.59 19.04
CA VAL A 614 -46.61 6.43 19.24
C VAL A 614 -45.97 6.79 17.90
N ASP A 615 -45.91 5.83 16.98
CA ASP A 615 -45.33 6.05 15.66
C ASP A 615 -46.34 6.57 14.62
N GLY A 616 -47.63 6.61 14.97
CA GLY A 616 -48.69 7.22 14.19
C GLY A 616 -49.04 6.42 12.94
N ASN A 617 -48.84 5.09 12.96
CA ASN A 617 -49.12 4.23 11.82
C ASN A 617 -50.60 3.75 11.77
N GLY A 618 -51.39 4.05 12.80
CA GLY A 618 -52.79 3.67 12.95
C GLY A 618 -53.04 2.30 13.60
N GLU A 619 -51.99 1.58 14.00
CA GLU A 619 -52.02 0.32 14.74
C GLU A 619 -51.34 0.51 16.11
N ILE A 620 -51.98 0.03 17.19
CA ILE A 620 -51.41 0.06 18.54
C ILE A 620 -50.75 -1.28 18.83
N ASP A 621 -49.42 -1.30 18.82
CA ASP A 621 -48.62 -2.53 18.89
C ASP A 621 -47.62 -2.54 20.06
N ALA A 622 -47.58 -3.67 20.78
CA ALA A 622 -46.72 -3.80 21.96
C ALA A 622 -45.21 -3.71 21.64
N LEU A 623 -44.80 -4.12 20.44
CA LEU A 623 -43.38 -4.19 20.05
C LEU A 623 -42.86 -2.91 19.39
N THR A 624 -43.75 -2.02 18.98
CA THR A 624 -43.43 -0.69 18.44
C THR A 624 -43.77 0.33 19.53
N ASP A 625 -45.06 0.60 19.74
CA ASP A 625 -45.56 1.66 20.61
C ASP A 625 -45.28 1.40 22.08
N GLY A 626 -45.59 0.18 22.54
CA GLY A 626 -45.33 -0.22 23.92
C GLY A 626 -43.84 -0.23 24.27
N LEU A 627 -42.99 -0.65 23.33
CA LEU A 627 -41.54 -0.73 23.54
C LEU A 627 -40.89 0.64 23.49
N VAL A 628 -41.29 1.51 22.56
CA VAL A 628 -40.81 2.90 22.47
C VAL A 628 -41.23 3.69 23.71
N THR A 629 -42.48 3.55 24.15
CA THR A 629 -42.95 4.16 25.41
C THR A 629 -42.13 3.70 26.60
N LEU A 630 -41.88 2.39 26.72
CA LEU A 630 -41.06 1.86 27.81
C LEU A 630 -39.61 2.37 27.76
N ARG A 631 -39.00 2.48 26.58
CA ARG A 631 -37.65 3.04 26.40
C ARG A 631 -37.60 4.51 26.84
N TYR A 632 -38.60 5.30 26.44
CA TYR A 632 -38.72 6.70 26.84
C TYR A 632 -38.79 6.86 28.36
N LEU A 633 -39.59 6.04 29.03
CA LEU A 633 -39.71 6.05 30.50
C LEU A 633 -38.43 5.60 31.22
N PHE A 634 -37.56 4.81 30.56
CA PHE A 634 -36.20 4.52 31.05
C PHE A 634 -35.20 5.67 30.85
N GLY A 635 -35.63 6.80 30.26
CA GLY A 635 -34.79 7.97 30.00
C GLY A 635 -33.99 7.90 28.69
N LEU A 636 -34.32 6.96 27.78
CA LEU A 636 -33.69 6.94 26.46
C LEU A 636 -34.23 8.10 25.61
N ARG A 637 -33.34 8.76 24.87
CA ARG A 637 -33.60 9.93 24.03
C ARG A 637 -32.79 9.85 22.73
N GLY A 638 -33.14 10.67 21.74
CA GLY A 638 -32.51 10.72 20.43
C GLY A 638 -32.64 9.41 19.66
N ASP A 639 -31.71 9.12 18.76
CA ASP A 639 -31.77 7.96 17.87
C ASP A 639 -31.94 6.63 18.62
N VAL A 640 -31.37 6.50 19.83
CA VAL A 640 -31.45 5.29 20.67
C VAL A 640 -32.89 4.98 21.12
N LEU A 641 -33.75 6.01 21.23
CA LEU A 641 -35.16 5.82 21.55
C LEU A 641 -35.87 5.02 20.46
N ILE A 642 -35.60 5.36 19.20
CA ILE A 642 -36.37 4.90 18.03
C ILE A 642 -35.68 3.78 17.24
N GLU A 643 -34.40 3.50 17.52
CA GLU A 643 -33.60 2.51 16.80
C GLU A 643 -34.25 1.11 16.80
N ASP A 644 -34.53 0.62 15.58
CA ASP A 644 -35.10 -0.70 15.27
C ASP A 644 -36.50 -1.01 15.85
N VAL A 645 -37.27 0.02 16.23
CA VAL A 645 -38.60 -0.16 16.86
C VAL A 645 -39.75 0.60 16.21
N ILE A 646 -39.49 1.45 15.21
CA ILE A 646 -40.56 2.16 14.47
C ILE A 646 -41.21 1.24 13.43
N GLY A 647 -42.54 1.21 13.42
CA GLY A 647 -43.36 0.40 12.54
C GLY A 647 -43.32 0.83 11.07
N PHE A 648 -43.74 -0.09 10.20
CA PHE A 648 -43.86 0.20 8.78
C PHE A 648 -45.09 1.08 8.52
N GLY A 649 -44.89 2.26 7.92
CA GLY A 649 -45.98 3.21 7.67
C GLY A 649 -46.14 4.29 8.75
N ALA A 650 -45.22 4.34 9.71
CA ALA A 650 -45.14 5.40 10.71
C ALA A 650 -45.16 6.80 10.08
N THR A 651 -45.95 7.68 10.68
CA THR A 651 -46.03 9.09 10.32
C THR A 651 -45.11 9.94 11.20
N ARG A 652 -44.82 9.50 12.42
CA ARG A 652 -43.79 10.05 13.30
C ARG A 652 -42.52 9.22 13.18
N THR A 653 -41.48 9.78 12.57
CA THR A 653 -40.27 9.02 12.20
C THR A 653 -39.00 9.54 12.86
N SER A 654 -39.01 10.75 13.42
CA SER A 654 -37.87 11.29 14.17
C SER A 654 -38.03 11.11 15.67
N ALA A 655 -36.90 11.03 16.38
CA ALA A 655 -36.89 10.96 17.84
C ALA A 655 -37.55 12.21 18.45
N ALA A 656 -37.32 13.39 17.88
CA ALA A 656 -37.95 14.63 18.34
C ALA A 656 -39.48 14.59 18.26
N GLN A 657 -40.06 14.08 17.16
CA GLN A 657 -41.51 13.94 17.00
C GLN A 657 -42.11 12.95 18.01
N ILE A 658 -41.41 11.84 18.26
CA ILE A 658 -41.84 10.79 19.18
C ILE A 658 -41.69 11.24 20.64
N GLU A 659 -40.61 11.92 20.98
CA GLU A 659 -40.39 12.48 22.31
C GLU A 659 -41.41 13.57 22.63
N ALA A 660 -41.72 14.45 21.68
CA ALA A 660 -42.76 15.46 21.85
C ALA A 660 -44.14 14.81 22.09
N HIS A 661 -44.47 13.76 21.33
CA HIS A 661 -45.72 13.02 21.50
C HIS A 661 -45.80 12.26 22.84
N LEU A 662 -44.71 11.63 23.29
CA LEU A 662 -44.71 10.95 24.60
C LEU A 662 -44.64 11.93 25.78
N ALA A 663 -43.99 13.07 25.58
CA ALA A 663 -43.97 14.15 26.57
C ALA A 663 -45.36 14.76 26.75
N SER A 664 -46.14 14.91 25.68
CA SER A 664 -47.52 15.41 25.82
C SER A 664 -48.36 14.46 26.68
N LEU A 665 -48.16 13.14 26.59
CA LEU A 665 -48.88 12.15 27.40
C LEU A 665 -48.42 12.06 28.87
N SER A 666 -47.45 12.87 29.28
CA SER A 666 -47.00 12.91 30.67
C SER A 666 -47.94 13.80 31.50
N PRO A 667 -48.33 13.38 32.72
CA PRO A 667 -49.11 14.22 33.64
C PRO A 667 -48.39 15.50 34.07
#